data_AF-F0RYH6-F1
#
_entry.id   AF-F0RYH6-F1
#
_cell.length_a   1.000
_cell.length_b   1.000
_cell.length_c   1.000
_cell.angle_alpha   90.00
_cell.angle_beta   90.00
_cell.angle_gamma   90.00
#
_symmetry.space_group_name_H-M   'P 1'
#
loop_
_entity.id
_entity.type
_entity.pdbx_description
1 polymer ?
#
loop_
_entity_poly.entity_id
_entity_poly.type
_entity_poly.pdbx_seq_one_letter_code
_entity_poly.pdbx_strand_id
1 'polypeptide(L)'
;MKHSLLVFAGKHSKLTLAVVLLITAFFLYHASFLHLDADYNSLMNETGKGVTYTGGTGEYKPQQQADQQEYREAIPETMVLDSSSLGDYLVASNKQETIAPEENLAYSTSYLVMLESPVLYEADTLNRISSVMQKLSATGYVGQSFSVLDFVTFEKRGSRLVSVPFATNSGQQAWTDEQAELLLKRIENDPLVKNYLVSEDLTSILFSFESFALTHQMENELSAILDELREADIKVSINGGAIITNRLMHYLGRDLSILLTLCFIAILTIYYLSFKAKRSVLLPFSMSVIGIIWTFGTMRLLGYSLTIVNIVTPCMVLNLGSSYAIHVIGEYYSDYAKGMNPVQSTQKILRTIVFACMTTVIGFMSLLFSKTPALREFGIAVGIGVSYCAVLASTYLPAMLNLVVPPKQEQITTYKKGYLALLVISIDRVVKRAWPLFIVLFILIIGGYALTRDHIPVNTNYMSYLPKKDPLGITSRNFAQKMGGDTPYLITVEAPQGESQFFLKSENLQDVYAFEQAILQSSDDVRHILSFASYVAFANSVYSQEAGIPESDGLLNLLSRMVILMSRQGQEEMGAIMNPEGTKLTIILQNYDAKEQALGTIGSAKRIEDTVLSYLPLLPNGTIVTLGGEPHRSLHFSNTLLSDQSKSTYASYLLVFLVVLFAFKSLSFALYALIPIISGVMANYIFMYFFQIPFDMITVSFAAIAVGAGIDDAIHFLIRYRNKLGIDNRSVESLLSETIRETGRPIILTTLSIVGGMMMFLFASYTPVRYFGSLMSIALLNCMLSTLLIMPSVIRLVTRIQRRFGLQTATDRRK
;
A
#
# COMPACT_ATOMS: atom_id res chain seq x y z
N MET A 1 30.18 -23.71 -25.24
CA MET A 1 29.31 -22.85 -26.07
C MET A 1 30.17 -21.92 -26.93
N LYS A 2 30.53 -22.33 -28.16
CA LYS A 2 31.45 -21.61 -29.06
C LYS A 2 30.79 -20.60 -30.02
N HIS A 3 29.47 -20.41 -29.94
CA HIS A 3 28.76 -19.31 -30.59
C HIS A 3 27.95 -18.57 -29.52
N SER A 4 28.53 -17.56 -28.88
CA SER A 4 27.78 -16.76 -27.91
C SER A 4 26.82 -15.85 -28.68
N LEU A 5 25.58 -15.76 -28.21
CA LEU A 5 24.55 -14.85 -28.73
C LEU A 5 25.05 -13.39 -28.79
N LEU A 6 25.99 -13.04 -27.90
CA LEU A 6 26.73 -11.79 -27.86
C LEU A 6 27.68 -11.59 -29.07
N VAL A 7 28.37 -12.64 -29.54
CA VAL A 7 29.21 -12.56 -30.75
C VAL A 7 28.35 -12.40 -32.00
N PHE A 8 27.20 -13.08 -32.06
CA PHE A 8 26.23 -12.89 -33.14
C PHE A 8 25.67 -11.45 -33.15
N ALA A 9 25.25 -10.94 -31.99
CA ALA A 9 24.73 -9.58 -31.84
C ALA A 9 25.78 -8.51 -32.24
N GLY A 10 27.04 -8.74 -31.87
CA GLY A 10 28.16 -7.90 -32.26
C GLY A 10 28.44 -7.91 -33.77
N LYS A 11 28.37 -9.07 -34.41
CA LYS A 11 28.62 -9.23 -35.86
C LYS A 11 27.49 -8.68 -36.73
N HIS A 12 26.24 -8.82 -36.27
CA HIS A 12 25.04 -8.42 -37.01
C HIS A 12 24.31 -7.25 -36.33
N SER A 13 25.05 -6.19 -35.97
CA SER A 13 24.53 -5.11 -35.13
C SER A 13 23.24 -4.45 -35.68
N LYS A 14 23.15 -4.21 -36.99
CA LYS A 14 21.93 -3.64 -37.62
C LYS A 14 20.71 -4.56 -37.47
N LEU A 15 20.90 -5.88 -37.64
CA LEU A 15 19.84 -6.87 -37.49
C LEU A 15 19.37 -6.96 -36.04
N THR A 16 20.31 -6.98 -35.08
CA THR A 16 19.99 -6.96 -33.65
C THR A 16 19.13 -5.76 -33.27
N LEU A 17 19.45 -4.58 -33.81
CA LEU A 17 18.64 -3.38 -33.57
C LEU A 17 17.24 -3.47 -34.16
N ALA A 18 17.10 -3.98 -35.38
CA ALA A 18 15.79 -4.19 -35.99
C ALA A 18 14.91 -5.13 -35.15
N VAL A 19 15.49 -6.24 -34.67
CA VAL A 19 14.78 -7.19 -33.79
C VAL A 19 14.37 -6.54 -32.47
N VAL A 20 15.28 -5.81 -31.82
CA VAL A 20 14.96 -5.10 -30.56
C VAL A 20 13.84 -4.08 -30.78
N LEU A 21 13.86 -3.33 -31.88
CA LEU A 21 12.81 -2.35 -32.20
C LEU A 21 11.45 -3.01 -32.46
N LEU A 22 11.41 -4.15 -33.16
CA LEU A 22 10.16 -4.91 -33.38
C LEU A 22 9.56 -5.42 -32.08
N ILE A 23 10.40 -6.00 -31.20
CA ILE A 23 9.96 -6.45 -29.87
C ILE A 23 9.48 -5.26 -29.03
N THR A 24 10.17 -4.13 -29.13
CA THR A 24 9.77 -2.90 -28.41
C THR A 24 8.44 -2.36 -28.91
N ALA A 25 8.17 -2.39 -30.22
CA ALA A 25 6.87 -1.99 -30.77
C ALA A 25 5.74 -2.90 -30.28
N PHE A 26 5.97 -4.21 -30.20
CA PHE A 26 5.00 -5.17 -29.65
C PHE A 26 4.67 -4.86 -28.18
N PHE A 27 5.68 -4.66 -27.33
CA PHE A 27 5.43 -4.35 -25.92
C PHE A 27 4.87 -2.95 -25.71
N LEU A 28 5.24 -1.97 -26.54
CA LEU A 28 4.68 -0.62 -26.49
C LEU A 28 3.19 -0.61 -26.78
N TYR A 29 2.74 -1.41 -27.76
CA TYR A 29 1.32 -1.59 -28.04
C TYR A 29 0.57 -2.17 -26.85
N HIS A 30 1.12 -3.14 -26.13
CA HIS A 30 0.47 -3.69 -24.94
C HIS A 30 0.53 -2.71 -23.76
N ALA A 31 1.64 -2.00 -23.60
CA ALA A 31 1.83 -1.02 -22.53
C ALA A 31 0.82 0.13 -22.59
N SER A 32 0.34 0.54 -23.78
CA SER A 32 -0.67 1.59 -23.91
C SER A 32 -2.05 1.20 -23.36
N PHE A 33 -2.29 -0.08 -23.07
CA PHE A 33 -3.53 -0.57 -22.45
C PHE A 33 -3.36 -0.94 -20.97
N LEU A 34 -2.25 -0.52 -20.33
CA LEU A 34 -2.04 -0.74 -18.91
C LEU A 34 -2.92 0.23 -18.11
N HIS A 35 -3.75 -0.32 -17.21
CA HIS A 35 -4.67 0.46 -16.40
C HIS A 35 -4.01 0.89 -15.08
N LEU A 36 -4.35 2.09 -14.62
CA LEU A 36 -4.03 2.58 -13.28
C LEU A 36 -5.12 2.11 -12.32
N ASP A 37 -4.72 1.64 -11.15
CA ASP A 37 -5.63 1.19 -10.10
C ASP A 37 -5.23 1.85 -8.77
N ALA A 38 -6.15 2.61 -8.19
CA ALA A 38 -5.99 3.28 -6.91
C ALA A 38 -7.02 2.79 -5.88
N ASP A 39 -7.74 1.70 -6.17
CA ASP A 39 -8.59 1.07 -5.17
C ASP A 39 -7.72 0.47 -4.07
N TYR A 40 -7.70 1.15 -2.92
CA TYR A 40 -6.94 0.72 -1.77
C TYR A 40 -7.63 -0.44 -1.01
N ASN A 41 -8.94 -0.64 -1.18
CA ASN A 41 -9.66 -1.74 -0.53
C ASN A 41 -9.25 -3.08 -1.12
N SER A 42 -9.00 -3.13 -2.44
CA SER A 42 -8.44 -4.31 -3.12
C SER A 42 -7.15 -4.82 -2.45
N LEU A 43 -6.33 -3.92 -1.90
CA LEU A 43 -5.06 -4.25 -1.25
C LEU A 43 -5.25 -4.96 0.10
N MET A 44 -6.41 -4.79 0.73
CA MET A 44 -6.78 -5.40 2.01
C MET A 44 -7.76 -6.57 1.85
N ASN A 45 -8.18 -6.93 0.62
CA ASN A 45 -9.31 -7.85 0.38
C ASN A 45 -9.07 -9.30 0.82
N GLU A 46 -7.82 -9.73 1.00
CA GLU A 46 -7.48 -11.09 1.46
C GLU A 46 -7.18 -11.16 2.98
N THR A 47 -7.13 -10.01 3.67
CA THR A 47 -6.69 -9.92 5.07
C THR A 47 -7.83 -9.51 5.99
N GLY A 48 -8.08 -10.31 7.04
CA GLY A 48 -9.14 -10.04 8.02
C GLY A 48 -10.53 -10.55 7.61
N LYS A 49 -10.65 -11.37 6.55
CA LYS A 49 -11.90 -12.07 6.26
C LYS A 49 -12.18 -13.14 7.32
N GLY A 50 -13.32 -13.03 7.99
CA GLY A 50 -13.97 -14.12 8.71
C GLY A 50 -13.24 -14.67 9.94
N VAL A 51 -12.69 -13.81 10.81
CA VAL A 51 -12.33 -14.27 12.17
C VAL A 51 -13.62 -14.38 12.98
N THR A 52 -14.03 -15.62 13.23
CA THR A 52 -15.21 -15.92 14.05
C THR A 52 -14.82 -16.23 15.49
N TYR A 53 -15.68 -15.82 16.41
CA TYR A 53 -15.61 -16.02 17.85
C TYR A 53 -16.89 -16.68 18.34
N THR A 54 -16.89 -17.20 19.57
CA THR A 54 -18.08 -17.77 20.21
C THR A 54 -18.52 -16.88 21.38
N GLY A 55 -19.78 -16.46 21.41
CA GLY A 55 -20.35 -15.68 22.51
C GLY A 55 -20.67 -16.54 23.74
N GLY A 56 -20.66 -15.89 24.91
CA GLY A 56 -21.00 -16.50 26.22
C GLY A 56 -19.94 -17.44 26.81
N THR A 57 -19.02 -17.97 26.00
CA THR A 57 -17.84 -18.71 26.49
C THR A 57 -16.56 -17.94 26.19
N GLY A 58 -15.72 -17.70 27.20
CA GLY A 58 -14.44 -16.99 27.04
C GLY A 58 -13.36 -17.78 26.27
N GLU A 59 -13.72 -18.82 25.51
CA GLU A 59 -12.74 -19.61 24.75
C GLU A 59 -12.42 -18.93 23.40
N TYR A 60 -11.24 -18.33 23.35
CA TYR A 60 -10.60 -17.85 22.13
C TYR A 60 -10.22 -19.04 21.22
N LYS A 61 -11.05 -19.36 20.23
CA LYS A 61 -10.71 -20.30 19.16
C LYS A 61 -11.01 -19.68 17.79
N PRO A 62 -10.01 -19.06 17.13
CA PRO A 62 -10.19 -18.63 15.74
C PRO A 62 -10.46 -19.86 14.86
N GLN A 63 -11.66 -19.96 14.30
CA GLN A 63 -11.96 -20.96 13.26
C GLN A 63 -11.62 -20.36 11.88
N GLN A 64 -10.80 -21.06 11.11
CA GLN A 64 -10.71 -20.81 9.66
C GLN A 64 -11.95 -21.42 9.00
N GLN A 65 -12.65 -20.64 8.16
CA GLN A 65 -13.88 -21.07 7.49
C GLN A 65 -13.74 -22.43 6.79
N ALA A 66 -14.74 -23.28 7.00
CA ALA A 66 -15.05 -24.43 6.14
C ALA A 66 -15.60 -23.95 4.79
N ASP A 67 -15.43 -24.78 3.74
CA ASP A 67 -15.69 -24.51 2.32
C ASP A 67 -16.91 -23.61 2.02
N GLN A 68 -16.66 -22.44 1.41
CA GLN A 68 -17.65 -21.48 0.93
C GLN A 68 -18.30 -21.92 -0.40
N GLN A 69 -19.19 -22.92 -0.37
CA GLN A 69 -20.02 -23.25 -1.55
C GLN A 69 -21.54 -23.19 -1.31
N GLU A 70 -22.00 -23.01 -0.08
CA GLU A 70 -23.41 -22.77 0.25
C GLU A 70 -23.49 -21.56 1.19
N TYR A 71 -24.64 -20.87 1.23
CA TYR A 71 -24.93 -19.62 1.95
C TYR A 71 -24.63 -18.32 1.19
N ARG A 72 -25.53 -18.01 0.25
CA ARG A 72 -25.63 -16.74 -0.50
C ARG A 72 -26.66 -15.76 0.11
N GLU A 73 -26.77 -15.72 1.44
CA GLU A 73 -27.64 -14.77 2.17
C GLU A 73 -26.83 -13.95 3.19
N ALA A 74 -25.65 -13.46 2.80
CA ALA A 74 -24.74 -12.75 3.71
C ALA A 74 -24.91 -11.23 3.61
N ILE A 75 -25.21 -10.61 4.75
CA ILE A 75 -25.01 -9.18 5.02
C ILE A 75 -23.56 -8.81 4.62
N PRO A 76 -23.32 -7.69 3.90
CA PRO A 76 -22.00 -7.36 3.40
C PRO A 76 -20.95 -7.23 4.54
N GLU A 77 -19.80 -7.90 4.38
CA GLU A 77 -18.64 -7.82 5.31
C GLU A 77 -18.03 -6.41 5.39
N THR A 78 -18.41 -5.53 4.46
CA THR A 78 -18.05 -4.12 4.41
C THR A 78 -19.29 -3.28 4.16
N MET A 79 -19.63 -2.42 5.12
CA MET A 79 -20.61 -1.37 4.91
C MET A 79 -19.87 -0.18 4.30
N VAL A 80 -19.80 -0.16 2.97
CA VAL A 80 -19.89 1.13 2.28
C VAL A 80 -21.34 1.56 2.43
N LEU A 81 -21.63 2.84 2.63
CA LEU A 81 -23.00 3.36 2.50
C LEU A 81 -23.41 3.18 1.02
N ASP A 82 -23.79 1.96 0.66
CA ASP A 82 -24.02 1.41 -0.68
C ASP A 82 -25.45 0.86 -0.70
N SER A 83 -26.33 1.51 -1.48
CA SER A 83 -27.74 1.14 -1.72
C SER A 83 -27.92 0.01 -2.73
N SER A 84 -26.86 -0.48 -3.40
CA SER A 84 -26.95 -1.36 -4.58
C SER A 84 -26.58 -2.81 -4.28
N SER A 85 -25.76 -3.08 -3.25
CA SER A 85 -25.63 -4.43 -2.66
C SER A 85 -26.94 -4.98 -2.04
N LEU A 86 -27.96 -4.13 -2.06
CA LEU A 86 -29.28 -4.24 -1.46
C LEU A 86 -30.38 -4.54 -2.52
N GLY A 87 -30.17 -4.21 -3.80
CA GLY A 87 -31.18 -4.39 -4.86
C GLY A 87 -31.28 -5.78 -5.51
N ASP A 88 -30.19 -6.54 -5.59
CA ASP A 88 -30.15 -7.79 -6.39
C ASP A 88 -30.79 -9.00 -5.68
N TYR A 89 -31.17 -8.88 -4.42
CA TYR A 89 -31.62 -10.01 -3.59
C TYR A 89 -33.13 -10.03 -3.29
N LEU A 90 -33.93 -9.14 -3.88
CA LEU A 90 -35.36 -9.00 -3.52
C LEU A 90 -36.36 -9.06 -4.69
N VAL A 91 -35.94 -9.48 -5.88
CA VAL A 91 -36.87 -9.66 -7.01
C VAL A 91 -37.04 -11.13 -7.37
N ALA A 92 -38.04 -11.76 -6.74
CA ALA A 92 -38.76 -12.86 -7.38
C ALA A 92 -39.57 -12.31 -8.57
N SER A 93 -38.89 -11.92 -9.66
CA SER A 93 -39.56 -11.72 -10.95
C SER A 93 -39.03 -12.74 -11.94
N ASN A 94 -39.95 -13.51 -12.48
CA ASN A 94 -39.81 -14.28 -13.72
C ASN A 94 -39.49 -13.33 -14.89
N LYS A 95 -38.28 -12.78 -14.97
CA LYS A 95 -37.75 -12.23 -16.20
C LYS A 95 -36.52 -13.05 -16.58
N GLN A 96 -36.73 -13.88 -17.61
CA GLN A 96 -35.67 -14.49 -18.40
C GLN A 96 -34.57 -13.46 -18.66
N GLU A 97 -33.34 -13.82 -18.31
CA GLU A 97 -32.13 -13.10 -18.64
C GLU A 97 -32.05 -12.88 -20.16
N THR A 98 -32.52 -11.73 -20.62
CA THR A 98 -32.05 -11.16 -21.88
C THR A 98 -30.80 -10.36 -21.57
N ILE A 99 -29.66 -10.97 -21.88
CA ILE A 99 -28.35 -10.33 -21.94
C ILE A 99 -28.46 -9.07 -22.81
N ALA A 100 -28.41 -7.89 -22.18
CA ALA A 100 -28.22 -6.62 -22.87
C ALA A 100 -26.74 -6.21 -22.74
N PRO A 101 -26.04 -5.90 -23.84
CA PRO A 101 -24.67 -5.42 -23.80
C PRO A 101 -24.63 -3.90 -23.76
N GLU A 102 -24.49 -3.33 -22.58
CA GLU A 102 -23.92 -2.00 -22.31
C GLU A 102 -23.45 -2.02 -20.85
N GLU A 103 -22.23 -1.51 -20.58
CA GLU A 103 -21.54 -1.60 -19.29
C GLU A 103 -22.44 -1.24 -18.11
N ASN A 104 -22.79 -2.22 -17.27
CA ASN A 104 -23.37 -1.98 -15.96
C ASN A 104 -22.34 -1.20 -15.11
N LEU A 105 -22.44 0.13 -15.12
CA LEU A 105 -21.82 1.00 -14.11
C LEU A 105 -22.53 0.75 -12.78
N ALA A 106 -22.20 -0.36 -12.12
CA ALA A 106 -22.62 -0.58 -10.75
C ALA A 106 -21.96 0.50 -9.87
N TYR A 107 -22.77 1.23 -9.10
CA TYR A 107 -22.26 2.08 -8.03
C TYR A 107 -21.42 1.20 -7.10
N SER A 108 -20.18 1.61 -6.84
CA SER A 108 -19.19 0.79 -6.13
C SER A 108 -18.53 1.56 -4.99
N THR A 109 -18.94 2.81 -4.79
CA THR A 109 -18.35 3.72 -3.82
C THR A 109 -19.36 4.78 -3.37
N SER A 110 -18.97 5.61 -2.41
CA SER A 110 -19.83 6.63 -1.81
C SER A 110 -19.36 8.05 -2.14
N TYR A 111 -20.32 8.97 -2.22
CA TYR A 111 -20.12 10.41 -2.29
C TYR A 111 -20.89 11.06 -1.14
N LEU A 112 -20.18 11.71 -0.21
CA LEU A 112 -20.74 12.24 1.02
C LEU A 112 -20.72 13.76 0.98
N VAL A 113 -21.84 14.39 1.33
CA VAL A 113 -21.98 15.84 1.42
C VAL A 113 -22.47 16.19 2.83
N MET A 114 -21.64 16.91 3.57
CA MET A 114 -21.99 17.46 4.87
C MET A 114 -22.26 18.95 4.73
N LEU A 115 -23.44 19.37 5.17
CA LEU A 115 -23.87 20.77 5.19
C LEU A 115 -23.79 21.27 6.62
N GLU A 116 -23.22 22.46 6.84
CA GLU A 116 -23.13 23.10 8.15
C GLU A 116 -23.71 24.53 8.06
N SER A 117 -24.70 24.84 8.91
CA SER A 117 -25.28 26.18 9.02
C SER A 117 -26.08 26.32 10.33
N PRO A 118 -26.12 27.51 10.96
CA PRO A 118 -26.99 27.75 12.11
C PRO A 118 -28.49 27.76 11.75
N VAL A 119 -28.82 27.87 10.46
CA VAL A 119 -30.20 28.01 9.95
C VAL A 119 -30.63 26.82 9.07
N LEU A 120 -30.04 25.62 9.29
CA LEU A 120 -30.32 24.42 8.49
C LEU A 120 -31.80 24.03 8.48
N TYR A 121 -32.52 24.29 9.58
CA TYR A 121 -33.92 23.90 9.76
C TYR A 121 -34.91 25.04 9.51
N GLU A 122 -34.53 26.05 8.72
CA GLU A 122 -35.47 27.02 8.17
C GLU A 122 -36.07 26.49 6.86
N ALA A 123 -37.35 26.78 6.58
CA ALA A 123 -38.04 26.25 5.40
C ALA A 123 -37.35 26.66 4.09
N ASP A 124 -36.92 27.92 3.96
CA ASP A 124 -36.19 28.41 2.79
C ASP A 124 -34.86 27.69 2.58
N THR A 125 -34.13 27.41 3.67
CA THR A 125 -32.87 26.66 3.64
C THR A 125 -33.10 25.22 3.21
N LEU A 126 -34.08 24.53 3.81
CA LEU A 126 -34.44 23.15 3.44
C LEU A 126 -34.90 23.04 1.98
N ASN A 127 -35.69 24.00 1.48
CA ASN A 127 -36.09 24.05 0.07
C ASN A 127 -34.88 24.16 -0.87
N ARG A 128 -33.90 25.00 -0.53
CA ARG A 128 -32.64 25.13 -1.29
C ARG A 128 -31.85 23.83 -1.26
N ILE A 129 -31.69 23.23 -0.08
CA ILE A 129 -30.98 21.95 0.10
C ILE A 129 -31.64 20.86 -0.75
N SER A 130 -32.95 20.65 -0.61
CA SER A 130 -33.69 19.64 -1.40
C SER A 130 -33.54 19.86 -2.91
N SER A 131 -33.60 21.12 -3.38
CA SER A 131 -33.40 21.42 -4.80
C SER A 131 -31.99 21.07 -5.28
N VAL A 132 -30.96 21.39 -4.50
CA VAL A 132 -29.56 21.10 -4.85
C VAL A 132 -29.27 19.60 -4.80
N MET A 133 -29.77 18.88 -3.79
CA MET A 133 -29.59 17.42 -3.71
C MET A 133 -30.28 16.72 -4.91
N GLN A 134 -31.46 17.18 -5.32
CA GLN A 134 -32.14 16.65 -6.50
C GLN A 134 -31.35 16.93 -7.80
N LYS A 135 -30.75 18.12 -7.93
CA LYS A 135 -29.86 18.45 -9.06
C LYS A 135 -28.64 17.53 -9.11
N LEU A 136 -28.05 17.20 -7.96
CA LEU A 136 -26.93 16.24 -7.88
C LEU A 136 -27.35 14.86 -8.40
N SER A 137 -28.43 14.29 -7.88
CA SER A 137 -28.94 12.99 -8.33
C SER A 137 -29.38 12.98 -9.80
N ALA A 138 -29.84 14.11 -10.34
CA ALA A 138 -30.22 14.25 -11.74
C ALA A 138 -29.04 14.20 -12.72
N THR A 139 -27.80 14.37 -12.26
CA THR A 139 -26.60 14.23 -13.11
C THR A 139 -26.38 12.81 -13.63
N GLY A 140 -26.89 11.80 -12.90
CA GLY A 140 -26.58 10.40 -13.12
C GLY A 140 -25.18 9.97 -12.67
N TYR A 141 -24.37 10.87 -12.10
CA TYR A 141 -23.05 10.54 -11.53
C TYR A 141 -23.14 9.97 -10.12
N VAL A 142 -24.20 10.35 -9.43
CA VAL A 142 -24.52 9.92 -8.08
C VAL A 142 -25.96 9.44 -8.03
N GLY A 143 -26.24 8.46 -7.16
CA GLY A 143 -27.57 7.92 -6.95
C GLY A 143 -28.52 8.90 -6.24
N GLN A 144 -29.60 8.38 -5.67
CA GLN A 144 -30.47 9.17 -4.80
C GLN A 144 -29.74 9.50 -3.49
N SER A 145 -30.00 10.69 -2.94
CA SER A 145 -29.49 11.04 -1.62
C SER A 145 -30.17 10.23 -0.53
N PHE A 146 -29.40 9.77 0.43
CA PHE A 146 -29.86 9.22 1.70
C PHE A 146 -29.45 10.17 2.83
N SER A 147 -30.42 10.64 3.60
CA SER A 147 -30.21 11.61 4.67
C SER A 147 -31.25 11.46 5.78
N VAL A 148 -31.16 12.31 6.81
CA VAL A 148 -32.21 12.39 7.84
C VAL A 148 -33.59 12.75 7.28
N LEU A 149 -33.65 13.38 6.09
CA LEU A 149 -34.92 13.76 5.46
C LEU A 149 -35.67 12.55 4.91
N ASP A 150 -34.94 11.53 4.49
CA ASP A 150 -35.47 10.29 3.91
C ASP A 150 -35.79 9.25 5.01
N PHE A 151 -35.42 9.57 6.24
CA PHE A 151 -35.50 8.69 7.39
C PHE A 151 -36.89 8.70 8.04
N VAL A 152 -37.16 7.70 8.86
CA VAL A 152 -38.40 7.57 9.66
C VAL A 152 -38.05 7.51 11.14
N THR A 153 -39.01 7.83 12.01
CA THR A 153 -38.90 7.73 13.46
C THR A 153 -40.20 7.19 14.06
N PHE A 154 -40.21 6.94 15.36
CA PHE A 154 -41.39 6.47 16.09
C PHE A 154 -42.08 7.60 16.85
N GLU A 155 -43.40 7.66 16.69
CA GLU A 155 -44.27 8.51 17.51
C GLU A 155 -45.35 7.66 18.20
N LYS A 156 -45.65 7.99 19.45
CA LYS A 156 -46.83 7.45 20.14
C LYS A 156 -48.05 8.31 19.83
N ARG A 157 -49.01 7.77 19.10
CA ARG A 157 -50.31 8.42 18.81
C ARG A 157 -51.42 7.70 19.57
N GLY A 158 -51.79 8.26 20.72
CA GLY A 158 -52.74 7.61 21.64
C GLY A 158 -52.16 6.33 22.23
N SER A 159 -52.80 5.19 21.96
CA SER A 159 -52.34 3.85 22.41
C SER A 159 -51.51 3.09 21.38
N ARG A 160 -51.23 3.68 20.20
CA ARG A 160 -50.51 3.03 19.11
C ARG A 160 -49.14 3.65 18.90
N LEU A 161 -48.14 2.80 18.67
CA LEU A 161 -46.87 3.21 18.10
C LEU A 161 -47.02 3.29 16.58
N VAL A 162 -46.55 4.37 15.97
CA VAL A 162 -46.56 4.54 14.51
C VAL A 162 -45.18 4.97 14.04
N SER A 163 -44.75 4.41 12.90
CA SER A 163 -43.63 4.92 12.11
C SER A 163 -44.10 6.16 11.37
N VAL A 164 -43.33 7.23 11.45
CA VAL A 164 -43.58 8.50 10.75
C VAL A 164 -42.29 8.97 10.07
N PRO A 165 -42.35 9.52 8.85
CA PRO A 165 -41.15 10.07 8.20
C PRO A 165 -40.71 11.33 8.94
N PHE A 166 -39.40 11.57 9.01
CA PHE A 166 -38.83 12.80 9.56
C PHE A 166 -39.32 14.00 8.74
N ALA A 167 -39.11 13.96 7.42
CA ALA A 167 -39.71 14.89 6.49
C ALA A 167 -41.17 14.50 6.21
N THR A 168 -42.10 15.41 6.47
CA THR A 168 -43.51 15.20 6.11
C THR A 168 -43.81 15.39 4.63
N ASN A 169 -42.79 15.79 3.86
CA ASN A 169 -42.89 16.13 2.46
C ASN A 169 -42.40 14.96 1.60
N SER A 170 -43.20 14.53 0.62
CA SER A 170 -42.85 13.45 -0.31
C SER A 170 -41.85 13.90 -1.40
N GLY A 171 -40.89 14.76 -1.07
CA GLY A 171 -39.86 15.27 -1.97
C GLY A 171 -40.34 16.18 -3.10
N GLN A 172 -41.63 16.53 -3.18
CA GLN A 172 -42.22 17.28 -4.31
C GLN A 172 -42.92 18.59 -3.92
N GLN A 173 -43.22 18.82 -2.65
CA GLN A 173 -43.81 20.08 -2.18
C GLN A 173 -42.71 21.00 -1.63
N ALA A 174 -43.00 22.29 -1.48
CA ALA A 174 -42.09 23.19 -0.77
C ALA A 174 -42.25 22.99 0.75
N TRP A 175 -41.15 23.02 1.49
CA TRP A 175 -41.14 23.05 2.95
C TRP A 175 -41.86 24.30 3.46
N THR A 176 -42.66 24.12 4.51
CA THR A 176 -43.24 25.22 5.31
C THR A 176 -42.53 25.33 6.67
N ASP A 177 -42.63 26.48 7.32
CA ASP A 177 -42.00 26.71 8.64
C ASP A 177 -42.47 25.69 9.69
N GLU A 178 -43.77 25.35 9.68
CA GLU A 178 -44.34 24.34 10.58
C GLU A 178 -43.73 22.95 10.35
N GLN A 179 -43.44 22.58 9.09
CA GLN A 179 -42.81 21.30 8.75
C GLN A 179 -41.34 21.26 9.17
N ALA A 180 -40.64 22.40 9.03
CA ALA A 180 -39.24 22.53 9.41
C ALA A 180 -39.07 22.46 10.94
N GLU A 181 -39.97 23.12 11.70
CA GLU A 181 -40.02 23.03 13.16
C GLU A 181 -40.35 21.60 13.62
N LEU A 182 -41.28 20.93 12.95
CA LEU A 182 -41.61 19.53 13.24
C LEU A 182 -40.42 18.58 12.96
N LEU A 183 -39.68 18.79 11.87
CA LEU A 183 -38.46 18.05 11.55
C LEU A 183 -37.44 18.19 12.68
N LEU A 184 -37.14 19.43 13.08
CA LEU A 184 -36.19 19.71 14.16
C LEU A 184 -36.59 19.01 15.46
N LYS A 185 -37.87 19.14 15.86
CA LYS A 185 -38.40 18.49 17.05
C LYS A 185 -38.28 16.97 17.01
N ARG A 186 -38.44 16.34 15.84
CA ARG A 186 -38.26 14.89 15.68
C ARG A 186 -36.79 14.49 15.84
N ILE A 187 -35.87 15.25 15.24
CA ILE A 187 -34.42 15.01 15.33
C ILE A 187 -33.95 15.15 16.79
N GLU A 188 -34.49 16.12 17.52
CA GLU A 188 -34.17 16.29 18.94
C GLU A 188 -34.56 15.09 19.79
N ASN A 189 -35.70 14.45 19.47
CA ASN A 189 -36.26 13.32 20.22
C ASN A 189 -35.73 11.95 19.80
N ASP A 190 -35.11 11.83 18.63
CA ASP A 190 -34.54 10.58 18.14
C ASP A 190 -33.03 10.54 18.35
N PRO A 191 -32.52 9.74 19.31
CA PRO A 191 -31.10 9.64 19.58
C PRO A 191 -30.33 8.87 18.51
N LEU A 192 -30.99 8.10 17.63
CA LEU A 192 -30.33 7.21 16.67
C LEU A 192 -29.74 7.97 15.46
N VAL A 193 -30.31 9.13 15.12
CA VAL A 193 -29.84 9.96 13.99
C VAL A 193 -28.68 10.90 14.37
N LYS A 194 -28.47 11.14 15.67
CA LYS A 194 -27.40 12.01 16.19
C LYS A 194 -26.06 11.30 16.10
N ASN A 195 -25.00 12.04 15.77
CA ASN A 195 -23.66 11.49 15.49
C ASN A 195 -23.68 10.38 14.41
N TYR A 196 -24.63 10.45 13.48
CA TYR A 196 -24.74 9.57 12.32
C TYR A 196 -25.21 10.32 11.08
N LEU A 197 -26.46 10.81 11.07
CA LEU A 197 -27.02 11.61 9.97
C LEU A 197 -27.02 13.11 10.29
N VAL A 198 -26.99 13.45 11.58
CA VAL A 198 -26.98 14.82 12.08
C VAL A 198 -25.93 14.93 13.18
N SER A 199 -25.24 16.07 13.28
CA SER A 199 -24.31 16.32 14.39
C SER A 199 -25.03 16.47 15.73
N GLU A 200 -24.35 16.20 16.84
CA GLU A 200 -24.93 16.30 18.20
C GLU A 200 -25.47 17.70 18.54
N ASP A 201 -24.83 18.74 18.02
CA ASP A 201 -25.24 20.15 18.17
C ASP A 201 -26.33 20.58 17.17
N LEU A 202 -26.79 19.67 16.31
CA LEU A 202 -27.78 19.90 15.25
C LEU A 202 -27.36 20.96 14.22
N THR A 203 -26.09 21.36 14.16
CA THR A 203 -25.63 22.37 13.18
C THR A 203 -25.22 21.78 11.84
N SER A 204 -25.26 20.46 11.69
CA SER A 204 -24.77 19.75 10.52
C SER A 204 -25.68 18.60 10.09
N ILE A 205 -25.95 18.46 8.79
CA ILE A 205 -26.70 17.34 8.19
C ILE A 205 -25.82 16.62 7.17
N LEU A 206 -25.83 15.29 7.21
CA LEU A 206 -25.16 14.42 6.26
C LEU A 206 -26.12 13.94 5.16
N PHE A 207 -25.68 14.09 3.91
CA PHE A 207 -26.25 13.45 2.73
C PHE A 207 -25.25 12.43 2.19
N SER A 208 -25.65 11.18 2.13
CA SER A 208 -24.90 10.10 1.50
C SER A 208 -25.47 9.80 0.13
N PHE A 209 -24.59 9.63 -0.85
CA PHE A 209 -24.96 9.22 -2.19
C PHE A 209 -24.16 8.00 -2.60
N GLU A 210 -24.79 7.12 -3.36
CA GLU A 210 -24.06 6.16 -4.17
C GLU A 210 -23.31 6.86 -5.30
N SER A 211 -22.14 6.34 -5.65
CA SER A 211 -21.40 6.84 -6.80
C SER A 211 -20.55 5.75 -7.43
N PHE A 212 -20.26 5.92 -8.71
CA PHE A 212 -19.21 5.15 -9.39
C PHE A 212 -17.89 5.89 -9.26
N ALA A 213 -16.81 5.36 -9.82
CA ALA A 213 -15.53 6.04 -9.84
C ALA A 213 -15.63 7.39 -10.59
N LEU A 214 -15.64 8.50 -9.84
CA LEU A 214 -15.76 9.84 -10.41
C LEU A 214 -14.46 10.28 -11.10
N THR A 215 -14.60 10.92 -12.26
CA THR A 215 -13.50 11.66 -12.89
C THR A 215 -13.40 13.08 -12.32
N HIS A 216 -12.27 13.76 -12.51
CA HIS A 216 -12.14 15.18 -12.15
C HIS A 216 -13.20 16.09 -12.78
N GLN A 217 -13.63 15.80 -14.00
CA GLN A 217 -14.66 16.60 -14.65
C GLN A 217 -16.00 16.42 -13.91
N MET A 218 -16.38 15.18 -13.62
CA MET A 218 -17.61 14.88 -12.88
C MET A 218 -17.58 15.50 -11.47
N GLU A 219 -16.46 15.42 -10.75
CA GLU A 219 -16.31 16.06 -9.43
C GLU A 219 -16.48 17.59 -9.51
N ASN A 220 -15.92 18.23 -10.54
CA ASN A 220 -16.09 19.68 -10.73
C ASN A 220 -17.53 20.06 -11.05
N GLU A 221 -18.24 19.27 -11.86
CA GLU A 221 -19.65 19.50 -12.17
C GLU A 221 -20.54 19.34 -10.92
N LEU A 222 -20.31 18.31 -10.10
CA LEU A 222 -20.99 18.14 -8.81
C LEU A 222 -20.66 19.29 -7.84
N SER A 223 -19.40 19.73 -7.78
CA SER A 223 -18.98 20.85 -6.93
C SER A 223 -19.60 22.18 -7.37
N ALA A 224 -19.82 22.39 -8.66
CA ALA A 224 -20.48 23.59 -9.19
C ALA A 224 -21.97 23.64 -8.81
N ILE A 225 -22.64 22.49 -8.78
CA ILE A 225 -24.03 22.40 -8.28
C ILE A 225 -24.08 22.77 -6.78
N LEU A 226 -23.08 22.35 -6.01
CA LEU A 226 -22.95 22.67 -4.58
C LEU A 226 -22.60 24.14 -4.30
N ASP A 227 -22.11 24.90 -5.29
CA ASP A 227 -21.81 26.33 -5.11
C ASP A 227 -23.06 27.15 -4.78
N GLU A 228 -24.26 26.74 -5.24
CA GLU A 228 -25.53 27.38 -4.89
C GLU A 228 -25.79 27.42 -3.37
N LEU A 229 -25.31 26.41 -2.63
CA LEU A 229 -25.40 26.39 -1.17
C LEU A 229 -24.30 27.24 -0.53
N ARG A 230 -23.08 27.22 -1.09
CA ARG A 230 -21.94 28.01 -0.60
C ARG A 230 -22.21 29.51 -0.73
N GLU A 231 -22.85 29.95 -1.81
CA GLU A 231 -23.29 31.33 -2.03
C GLU A 231 -24.36 31.79 -1.03
N ALA A 232 -25.12 30.85 -0.46
CA ALA A 232 -26.11 31.09 0.57
C ALA A 232 -25.53 31.03 2.01
N ASP A 233 -24.21 31.12 2.16
CA ASP A 233 -23.48 31.02 3.45
C ASP A 233 -23.68 29.67 4.18
N ILE A 234 -24.04 28.62 3.43
CA ILE A 234 -24.07 27.25 3.95
C ILE A 234 -22.71 26.62 3.66
N LYS A 235 -22.00 26.23 4.71
CA LYS A 235 -20.69 25.58 4.56
C LYS A 235 -20.89 24.15 4.07
N VAL A 236 -20.31 23.84 2.90
CA VAL A 236 -20.40 22.53 2.27
C VAL A 236 -19.05 21.81 2.36
N SER A 237 -19.03 20.63 2.98
CA SER A 237 -17.87 19.73 3.01
C SER A 237 -18.18 18.46 2.22
N ILE A 238 -17.26 18.03 1.36
CA ILE A 238 -17.42 16.82 0.53
C ILE A 238 -16.41 15.77 1.01
N ASN A 239 -16.85 14.51 1.09
CA ASN A 239 -16.04 13.34 1.42
C ASN A 239 -16.56 12.10 0.67
N GLY A 240 -16.09 10.90 1.02
CA GLY A 240 -16.56 9.63 0.46
C GLY A 240 -15.52 8.94 -0.43
N GLY A 241 -15.71 7.64 -0.66
CA GLY A 241 -14.75 6.80 -1.37
C GLY A 241 -14.50 7.25 -2.82
N ALA A 242 -15.50 7.86 -3.48
CA ALA A 242 -15.37 8.35 -4.85
C ALA A 242 -14.35 9.49 -4.94
N ILE A 243 -14.45 10.45 -4.01
CA ILE A 243 -13.56 11.62 -3.94
C ILE A 243 -12.16 11.21 -3.56
N ILE A 244 -12.05 10.30 -2.59
CA ILE A 244 -10.77 9.73 -2.14
C ILE A 244 -10.07 9.05 -3.32
N THR A 245 -10.75 8.16 -4.01
CA THR A 245 -10.18 7.39 -5.13
C THR A 245 -9.78 8.31 -6.27
N ASN A 246 -10.61 9.29 -6.64
CA ASN A 246 -10.27 10.27 -7.67
C ASN A 246 -9.04 11.12 -7.28
N ARG A 247 -8.96 11.57 -6.03
CA ARG A 247 -7.81 12.34 -5.51
C ARG A 247 -6.54 11.49 -5.51
N LEU A 248 -6.62 10.22 -5.12
CA LEU A 248 -5.48 9.29 -5.17
C LEU A 248 -5.03 9.01 -6.60
N MET A 249 -5.97 8.80 -7.54
CA MET A 249 -5.67 8.65 -8.97
C MET A 249 -4.93 9.87 -9.54
N HIS A 250 -5.37 11.07 -9.17
CA HIS A 250 -4.70 12.32 -9.56
C HIS A 250 -3.23 12.33 -9.11
N TYR A 251 -2.99 12.02 -7.84
CA TYR A 251 -1.65 12.00 -7.28
C TYR A 251 -0.80 10.91 -7.90
N LEU A 252 -1.37 9.72 -8.13
CA LEU A 252 -0.68 8.59 -8.75
C LEU A 252 -0.23 8.92 -10.18
N GLY A 253 -1.15 9.41 -11.02
CA GLY A 253 -0.83 9.78 -12.40
C GLY A 253 0.18 10.93 -12.49
N ARG A 254 -0.01 11.97 -11.67
CA ARG A 254 0.90 13.12 -11.61
C ARG A 254 2.29 12.70 -11.12
N ASP A 255 2.37 11.97 -10.01
CA ASP A 255 3.65 11.52 -9.43
C ASP A 255 4.39 10.60 -10.39
N LEU A 256 3.70 9.67 -11.07
CA LEU A 256 4.32 8.80 -12.07
C LEU A 256 5.05 9.62 -13.14
N SER A 257 4.39 10.63 -13.71
CA SER A 257 4.97 11.47 -14.76
C SER A 257 6.15 12.31 -14.23
N ILE A 258 5.98 12.98 -13.09
CA ILE A 258 6.99 13.85 -12.50
C ILE A 258 8.22 13.05 -12.06
N LEU A 259 8.02 11.96 -11.32
CA LEU A 259 9.11 11.14 -10.79
C LEU A 259 9.93 10.51 -11.91
N LEU A 260 9.26 10.02 -12.96
CA LEU A 260 9.95 9.44 -14.11
C LEU A 260 10.79 10.50 -14.82
N THR A 261 10.25 11.71 -15.05
CA THR A 261 11.00 12.84 -15.63
C THR A 261 12.18 13.26 -14.76
N LEU A 262 12.00 13.38 -13.45
CA LEU A 262 13.07 13.75 -12.53
C LEU A 262 14.16 12.67 -12.48
N CYS A 263 13.79 11.39 -12.41
CA CYS A 263 14.74 10.28 -12.48
C CYS A 263 15.54 10.31 -13.78
N PHE A 264 14.87 10.55 -14.92
CA PHE A 264 15.55 10.72 -16.20
C PHE A 264 16.59 11.84 -16.17
N ILE A 265 16.21 13.03 -15.70
CA ILE A 265 17.12 14.18 -15.63
C ILE A 265 18.30 13.89 -14.68
N ALA A 266 18.04 13.29 -13.51
CA ALA A 266 19.06 12.96 -12.53
C ALA A 266 20.08 11.97 -13.08
N ILE A 267 19.62 10.86 -13.67
CA ILE A 267 20.50 9.84 -14.25
C ILE A 267 21.30 10.40 -15.42
N LEU A 268 20.66 11.13 -16.34
CA LEU A 268 21.34 11.78 -17.46
C LEU A 268 22.45 12.73 -16.97
N THR A 269 22.17 13.49 -15.91
CA THR A 269 23.13 14.42 -15.28
C THR A 269 24.30 13.65 -14.68
N ILE A 270 24.04 12.61 -13.87
CA ILE A 270 25.09 11.81 -13.23
C ILE A 270 25.96 11.13 -14.28
N TYR A 271 25.37 10.62 -15.36
CA TYR A 271 26.11 10.00 -16.46
C TYR A 271 26.96 11.00 -17.20
N TYR A 272 26.41 12.19 -17.45
CA TYR A 272 27.15 13.24 -18.12
C TYR A 272 28.36 13.67 -17.28
N LEU A 273 28.19 13.81 -15.96
CA LEU A 273 29.30 14.13 -15.05
C LEU A 273 30.34 13.00 -14.97
N SER A 274 29.90 11.74 -15.06
CA SER A 274 30.78 10.58 -14.92
C SER A 274 31.65 10.32 -16.15
N PHE A 275 31.07 10.45 -17.35
CA PHE A 275 31.73 10.10 -18.62
C PHE A 275 32.10 11.32 -19.48
N LYS A 276 31.52 12.49 -19.21
CA LYS A 276 31.67 13.74 -20.00
C LYS A 276 31.50 13.54 -21.51
N ALA A 277 30.58 12.65 -21.88
CA ALA A 277 30.37 12.25 -23.27
C ALA A 277 28.87 12.04 -23.52
N LYS A 278 28.27 12.84 -24.43
CA LYS A 278 26.83 12.74 -24.77
C LYS A 278 26.40 11.31 -25.14
N ARG A 279 27.28 10.54 -25.80
CA ARG A 279 27.04 9.14 -26.20
C ARG A 279 26.93 8.18 -25.00
N SER A 280 27.81 8.34 -24.02
CA SER A 280 27.87 7.50 -22.82
C SER A 280 26.74 7.79 -21.84
N VAL A 281 25.93 8.80 -22.15
CA VAL A 281 24.71 9.17 -21.42
C VAL A 281 23.48 8.58 -22.11
N LEU A 282 23.37 8.76 -23.43
CA LEU A 282 22.18 8.36 -24.19
C LEU A 282 22.06 6.84 -24.36
N LEU A 283 23.17 6.09 -24.45
CA LEU A 283 23.12 4.64 -24.66
C LEU A 283 22.61 3.84 -23.43
N PRO A 284 23.11 4.07 -22.20
CA PRO A 284 22.51 3.49 -21.00
C PRO A 284 21.04 3.87 -20.83
N PHE A 285 20.71 5.13 -21.13
CA PHE A 285 19.36 5.65 -21.01
C PHE A 285 18.38 4.97 -21.97
N SER A 286 18.70 4.90 -23.26
CA SER A 286 17.83 4.27 -24.26
C SER A 286 17.62 2.79 -23.96
N MET A 287 18.65 2.10 -23.48
CA MET A 287 18.56 0.71 -23.03
C MET A 287 17.53 0.54 -21.91
N SER A 288 17.60 1.39 -20.88
CA SER A 288 16.66 1.33 -19.75
C SER A 288 15.24 1.70 -20.15
N VAL A 289 15.04 2.69 -21.04
CA VAL A 289 13.70 3.04 -21.56
C VAL A 289 13.07 1.87 -22.30
N ILE A 290 13.84 1.16 -23.14
CA ILE A 290 13.37 -0.06 -23.80
C ILE A 290 12.98 -1.11 -22.75
N GLY A 291 13.79 -1.28 -21.70
CA GLY A 291 13.49 -2.17 -20.57
C GLY A 291 12.16 -1.85 -19.89
N ILE A 292 11.88 -0.57 -19.61
CA ILE A 292 10.61 -0.12 -19.00
C ILE A 292 9.42 -0.42 -19.90
N ILE A 293 9.52 -0.15 -21.22
CA ILE A 293 8.46 -0.45 -22.19
C ILE A 293 8.15 -1.94 -22.17
N TRP A 294 9.18 -2.79 -22.16
CA TRP A 294 9.00 -4.24 -22.10
C TRP A 294 8.38 -4.68 -20.78
N THR A 295 8.77 -4.08 -19.65
CA THR A 295 8.15 -4.33 -18.35
C THR A 295 6.66 -4.01 -18.35
N PHE A 296 6.26 -2.82 -18.80
CA PHE A 296 4.85 -2.42 -18.84
C PHE A 296 4.02 -3.27 -19.79
N GLY A 297 4.56 -3.61 -20.97
CA GLY A 297 3.89 -4.52 -21.89
C GLY A 297 3.69 -5.91 -21.26
N THR A 298 4.68 -6.43 -20.53
CA THR A 298 4.56 -7.71 -19.81
C THR A 298 3.57 -7.63 -18.66
N MET A 299 3.55 -6.53 -17.87
CA MET A 299 2.55 -6.34 -16.82
C MET A 299 1.13 -6.41 -17.39
N ARG A 300 0.88 -5.75 -18.52
CA ARG A 300 -0.44 -5.82 -19.18
C ARG A 300 -0.78 -7.23 -19.67
N LEU A 301 0.19 -7.97 -20.19
CA LEU A 301 0.02 -9.36 -20.64
C LEU A 301 -0.27 -10.33 -19.49
N LEU A 302 0.26 -10.05 -18.30
CA LEU A 302 -0.01 -10.81 -17.07
C LEU A 302 -1.33 -10.41 -16.39
N GLY A 303 -2.02 -9.39 -16.90
CA GLY A 303 -3.26 -8.88 -16.29
C GLY A 303 -3.03 -8.01 -15.06
N TYR A 304 -1.82 -7.51 -14.84
CA TYR A 304 -1.52 -6.63 -13.70
C TYR A 304 -1.93 -5.18 -13.99
N SER A 305 -2.34 -4.49 -12.93
CA SER A 305 -2.62 -3.05 -12.95
C SER A 305 -1.48 -2.25 -12.31
N LEU A 306 -1.35 -0.99 -12.69
CA LEU A 306 -0.41 -0.08 -12.03
C LEU A 306 -1.04 0.44 -10.74
N THR A 307 -0.74 -0.23 -9.64
CA THR A 307 -1.23 0.11 -8.31
C THR A 307 -0.37 1.16 -7.60
N ILE A 308 -0.86 1.65 -6.46
CA ILE A 308 -0.13 2.54 -5.53
C ILE A 308 1.22 1.94 -5.12
N VAL A 309 1.31 0.61 -4.97
CA VAL A 309 2.55 -0.09 -4.61
C VAL A 309 3.50 -0.17 -5.82
N ASN A 310 2.95 -0.44 -7.01
CA ASN A 310 3.73 -0.71 -8.23
C ASN A 310 4.18 0.56 -8.98
N ILE A 311 3.73 1.76 -8.58
CA ILE A 311 4.07 3.03 -9.25
C ILE A 311 5.58 3.30 -9.34
N VAL A 312 6.37 2.78 -8.41
CA VAL A 312 7.83 2.99 -8.39
C VAL A 312 8.59 2.07 -9.36
N THR A 313 7.93 1.06 -9.93
CA THR A 313 8.49 0.06 -10.86
C THR A 313 9.31 0.66 -12.01
N PRO A 314 8.79 1.58 -12.84
CA PRO A 314 9.54 2.10 -13.98
C PRO A 314 10.83 2.81 -13.55
N CYS A 315 10.78 3.57 -12.45
CA CYS A 315 11.95 4.24 -11.90
C CYS A 315 12.96 3.24 -11.32
N MET A 316 12.51 2.15 -10.72
CA MET A 316 13.36 1.05 -10.26
C MET A 316 14.07 0.34 -11.41
N VAL A 317 13.33 -0.04 -12.45
CA VAL A 317 13.89 -0.68 -13.66
C VAL A 317 14.87 0.27 -14.35
N LEU A 318 14.53 1.56 -14.44
CA LEU A 318 15.41 2.60 -14.97
C LEU A 318 16.74 2.64 -14.22
N ASN A 319 16.69 2.84 -12.89
CA ASN A 319 17.86 3.02 -12.05
C ASN A 319 18.73 1.75 -11.99
N LEU A 320 18.14 0.60 -11.67
CA LEU A 320 18.89 -0.65 -11.52
C LEU A 320 19.35 -1.22 -12.86
N GLY A 321 18.52 -1.15 -13.91
CA GLY A 321 18.87 -1.64 -15.23
C GLY A 321 20.01 -0.87 -15.88
N SER A 322 20.09 0.43 -15.59
CA SER A 322 21.10 1.32 -16.14
C SER A 322 22.53 1.04 -15.60
N SER A 323 22.67 0.42 -14.42
CA SER A 323 23.98 0.08 -13.84
C SER A 323 24.77 -0.92 -14.70
N TYR A 324 24.08 -1.89 -15.32
CA TYR A 324 24.73 -2.86 -16.22
C TYR A 324 25.39 -2.17 -17.41
N ALA A 325 24.77 -1.13 -17.94
CA ALA A 325 25.36 -0.35 -19.02
C ALA A 325 26.62 0.40 -18.56
N ILE A 326 26.65 0.91 -17.32
CA ILE A 326 27.84 1.55 -16.74
C ILE A 326 29.00 0.56 -16.67
N HIS A 327 28.76 -0.67 -16.20
CA HIS A 327 29.79 -1.71 -16.13
C HIS A 327 30.33 -2.11 -17.51
N VAL A 328 29.45 -2.28 -18.50
CA VAL A 328 29.84 -2.61 -19.88
C VAL A 328 30.65 -1.47 -20.51
N ILE A 329 30.17 -0.22 -20.40
CA ILE A 329 30.86 0.96 -20.96
C ILE A 329 32.19 1.20 -20.25
N GLY A 330 32.24 1.05 -18.92
CA GLY A 330 33.45 1.20 -18.12
C GLY A 330 34.53 0.19 -18.50
N GLU A 331 34.17 -1.08 -18.69
CA GLU A 331 35.12 -2.11 -19.14
C GLU A 331 35.56 -1.84 -20.59
N TYR A 332 34.64 -1.45 -21.47
CA TYR A 332 34.98 -1.04 -22.85
C TYR A 332 35.99 0.11 -22.87
N TYR A 333 35.81 1.16 -22.07
CA TYR A 333 36.75 2.28 -22.00
C TYR A 333 38.13 1.87 -21.48
N SER A 334 38.19 0.92 -20.55
CA SER A 334 39.43 0.39 -20.00
C SER A 334 40.19 -0.47 -21.02
N ASP A 335 39.47 -1.31 -21.76
CA ASP A 335 40.05 -2.28 -22.70
C ASP A 335 40.22 -1.69 -24.12
N TYR A 336 39.60 -0.55 -24.44
CA TYR A 336 39.82 0.17 -25.69
C TYR A 336 41.30 0.57 -25.88
N ALA A 337 41.95 1.00 -24.79
CA ALA A 337 43.39 1.29 -24.80
C ALA A 337 44.28 0.07 -25.07
N LYS A 338 43.72 -1.14 -25.00
CA LYS A 338 44.39 -2.42 -25.29
C LYS A 338 44.01 -2.97 -26.67
N GLY A 339 43.29 -2.19 -27.49
CA GLY A 339 42.86 -2.58 -28.82
C GLY A 339 41.67 -3.55 -28.87
N MET A 340 40.94 -3.74 -27.76
CA MET A 340 39.78 -4.63 -27.73
C MET A 340 38.53 -3.94 -28.28
N ASN A 341 37.68 -4.72 -28.96
CA ASN A 341 36.38 -4.23 -29.46
C ASN A 341 35.28 -4.30 -28.35
N PRO A 342 34.11 -3.66 -28.55
CA PRO A 342 33.01 -3.67 -27.59
C PRO A 342 32.57 -5.09 -27.20
N VAL A 343 32.50 -6.01 -28.16
CA VAL A 343 32.07 -7.40 -27.96
C VAL A 343 33.03 -8.15 -27.02
N GLN A 344 34.34 -8.04 -27.26
CA GLN A 344 35.39 -8.65 -26.43
C GLN A 344 35.36 -8.09 -25.00
N SER A 345 35.16 -6.78 -24.88
CA SER A 345 35.07 -6.10 -23.58
C SER A 345 33.86 -6.58 -22.78
N THR A 346 32.68 -6.66 -23.42
CA THR A 346 31.46 -7.19 -22.79
C THR A 346 31.61 -8.66 -22.43
N GLN A 347 32.25 -9.48 -23.26
CA GLN A 347 32.45 -10.91 -22.99
C GLN A 347 33.25 -11.17 -21.70
N LYS A 348 34.20 -10.28 -21.36
CA LYS A 348 35.00 -10.36 -20.14
C LYS A 348 34.20 -10.12 -18.87
N ILE A 349 33.18 -9.26 -18.93
CA ILE A 349 32.33 -8.90 -17.79
C ILE A 349 30.95 -9.60 -17.78
N LEU A 350 30.60 -10.31 -18.86
CA LEU A 350 29.30 -10.97 -19.03
C LEU A 350 28.95 -11.90 -17.86
N ARG A 351 29.90 -12.71 -17.38
CA ARG A 351 29.69 -13.61 -16.25
C ARG A 351 29.33 -12.84 -14.98
N THR A 352 29.95 -11.68 -14.77
CA THR A 352 29.65 -10.82 -13.63
C THR A 352 28.25 -10.21 -13.76
N ILE A 353 27.88 -9.70 -14.95
CA ILE A 353 26.54 -9.15 -15.21
C ILE A 353 25.45 -10.20 -14.98
N VAL A 354 25.64 -11.43 -15.47
CA VAL A 354 24.66 -12.51 -15.29
C VAL A 354 24.48 -12.85 -13.81
N PHE A 355 25.55 -12.89 -13.02
CA PHE A 355 25.44 -13.15 -11.58
C PHE A 355 24.84 -11.99 -10.80
N ALA A 356 25.20 -10.76 -11.13
CA ALA A 356 24.61 -9.54 -10.58
C ALA A 356 23.10 -9.50 -10.85
N CYS A 357 22.70 -9.75 -12.10
CA CYS A 357 21.30 -9.85 -12.50
C CYS A 357 20.56 -10.96 -11.76
N MET A 358 21.13 -12.16 -11.71
CA MET A 358 20.49 -13.30 -11.04
C MET A 358 20.25 -13.03 -9.55
N THR A 359 21.22 -12.42 -8.87
CA THR A 359 21.06 -12.05 -7.44
C THR A 359 20.07 -10.92 -7.23
N THR A 360 20.06 -9.92 -8.11
CA THR A 360 19.06 -8.84 -8.06
C THR A 360 17.65 -9.39 -8.26
N VAL A 361 17.43 -10.19 -9.31
CA VAL A 361 16.15 -10.83 -9.60
C VAL A 361 15.69 -11.69 -8.43
N ILE A 362 16.58 -12.47 -7.83
CA ILE A 362 16.25 -13.32 -6.69
C ILE A 362 15.89 -12.49 -5.45
N GLY A 363 16.56 -11.36 -5.23
CA GLY A 363 16.18 -10.41 -4.19
C GLY A 363 14.76 -9.88 -4.38
N PHE A 364 14.36 -9.50 -5.60
CA PHE A 364 12.97 -9.10 -5.89
C PHE A 364 11.99 -10.27 -5.80
N MET A 365 12.35 -11.46 -6.26
CA MET A 365 11.51 -12.66 -6.19
C MET A 365 11.30 -13.15 -4.76
N SER A 366 12.09 -12.70 -3.78
CA SER A 366 11.80 -12.94 -2.36
C SER A 366 10.48 -12.31 -1.90
N LEU A 367 9.97 -11.30 -2.62
CA LEU A 367 8.65 -10.72 -2.38
C LEU A 367 7.51 -11.70 -2.70
N LEU A 368 7.77 -12.80 -3.43
CA LEU A 368 6.77 -13.86 -3.64
C LEU A 368 6.32 -14.54 -2.34
N PHE A 369 7.10 -14.41 -1.26
CA PHE A 369 6.74 -14.92 0.08
C PHE A 369 5.81 -13.97 0.87
N SER A 370 5.52 -12.79 0.32
CA SER A 370 4.53 -11.86 0.89
C SER A 370 3.12 -12.37 0.64
N LYS A 371 2.24 -12.22 1.64
CA LYS A 371 0.81 -12.48 1.50
C LYS A 371 0.13 -11.44 0.62
N THR A 372 0.57 -10.17 0.69
CA THR A 372 0.00 -9.07 -0.11
C THR A 372 0.24 -9.26 -1.62
N PRO A 373 -0.82 -9.40 -2.46
CA PRO A 373 -0.68 -9.59 -3.90
C PRO A 373 0.13 -8.48 -4.59
N ALA A 374 -0.14 -7.22 -4.26
CA ALA A 374 0.54 -6.08 -4.87
C ALA A 374 2.07 -6.12 -4.68
N LEU A 375 2.57 -6.61 -3.54
CA LEU A 375 4.01 -6.79 -3.30
C LEU A 375 4.61 -7.92 -4.14
N ARG A 376 3.85 -8.99 -4.38
CA ARG A 376 4.25 -10.11 -5.25
C ARG A 376 4.37 -9.63 -6.70
N GLU A 377 3.36 -8.92 -7.19
CA GLU A 377 3.34 -8.32 -8.54
C GLU A 377 4.50 -7.33 -8.72
N PHE A 378 4.76 -6.49 -7.71
CA PHE A 378 5.89 -5.57 -7.70
C PHE A 378 7.23 -6.28 -7.92
N GLY A 379 7.49 -7.34 -7.14
CA GLY A 379 8.71 -8.13 -7.24
C GLY A 379 8.87 -8.80 -8.60
N ILE A 380 7.77 -9.33 -9.16
CA ILE A 380 7.77 -9.92 -10.50
C ILE A 380 8.09 -8.88 -11.57
N ALA A 381 7.39 -7.74 -11.55
CA ALA A 381 7.54 -6.69 -12.56
C ALA A 381 8.96 -6.12 -12.61
N VAL A 382 9.53 -5.77 -11.46
CA VAL A 382 10.90 -5.25 -11.39
C VAL A 382 11.92 -6.34 -11.72
N GLY A 383 11.75 -7.57 -11.23
CA GLY A 383 12.64 -8.69 -11.55
C GLY A 383 12.71 -8.98 -13.05
N ILE A 384 11.57 -8.98 -13.74
CA ILE A 384 11.51 -9.12 -15.20
C ILE A 384 12.18 -7.92 -15.88
N GLY A 385 11.91 -6.69 -15.44
CA GLY A 385 12.50 -5.49 -16.03
C GLY A 385 14.03 -5.42 -15.92
N VAL A 386 14.58 -5.76 -14.75
CA VAL A 386 16.03 -5.87 -14.55
C VAL A 386 16.64 -6.97 -15.43
N SER A 387 15.93 -8.10 -15.60
CA SER A 387 16.33 -9.17 -16.50
C SER A 387 16.40 -8.70 -17.96
N TYR A 388 15.39 -7.95 -18.43
CA TYR A 388 15.41 -7.34 -19.75
C TYR A 388 16.60 -6.39 -19.92
N CYS A 389 16.88 -5.57 -18.92
CA CYS A 389 18.04 -4.66 -18.95
C CYS A 389 19.37 -5.42 -19.04
N ALA A 390 19.53 -6.55 -18.35
CA ALA A 390 20.72 -7.39 -18.47
C ALA A 390 20.86 -8.05 -19.85
N VAL A 391 19.75 -8.52 -20.43
CA VAL A 391 19.72 -9.03 -21.81
C VAL A 391 20.10 -7.93 -22.79
N LEU A 392 19.54 -6.73 -22.67
CA LEU A 392 19.87 -5.59 -23.52
C LEU A 392 21.32 -5.12 -23.32
N ALA A 393 21.84 -5.12 -22.10
CA ALA A 393 23.24 -4.79 -21.82
C ALA A 393 24.23 -5.76 -22.47
N SER A 394 23.86 -7.04 -22.61
CA SER A 394 24.68 -8.06 -23.27
C SER A 394 24.51 -8.13 -24.79
N THR A 395 23.43 -7.56 -25.34
CA THR A 395 23.08 -7.67 -26.77
C THR A 395 22.98 -6.31 -27.47
N TYR A 396 21.97 -5.51 -27.12
CA TYR A 396 21.70 -4.19 -27.67
C TYR A 396 22.88 -3.23 -27.49
N LEU A 397 23.45 -3.16 -26.28
CA LEU A 397 24.49 -2.20 -25.96
C LEU A 397 25.80 -2.42 -26.75
N PRO A 398 26.41 -3.62 -26.82
CA PRO A 398 27.59 -3.84 -27.66
C PRO A 398 27.29 -3.67 -29.17
N ALA A 399 26.07 -3.99 -29.63
CA ALA A 399 25.66 -3.73 -31.01
C ALA A 399 25.61 -2.22 -31.32
N MET A 400 25.06 -1.41 -30.42
CA MET A 400 25.08 0.05 -30.57
C MET A 400 26.50 0.61 -30.52
N LEU A 401 27.34 0.14 -29.59
CA LEU A 401 28.73 0.60 -29.47
C LEU A 401 29.57 0.30 -30.72
N ASN A 402 29.27 -0.76 -31.47
CA ASN A 402 29.92 -1.05 -32.76
C ASN A 402 29.52 -0.09 -33.88
N LEU A 403 28.33 0.50 -33.83
CA LEU A 403 27.80 1.38 -34.87
C LEU A 403 28.13 2.85 -34.62
N VAL A 404 28.44 3.21 -33.37
CA VAL A 404 28.77 4.57 -32.97
C VAL A 404 30.28 4.79 -33.02
N VAL A 405 30.68 6.03 -33.34
CA VAL A 405 32.11 6.42 -33.39
C VAL A 405 32.81 6.15 -32.04
N PRO A 406 34.04 5.62 -32.05
CA PRO A 406 34.79 5.24 -30.85
C PRO A 406 35.02 6.40 -29.85
N PRO A 407 35.34 6.08 -28.58
CA PRO A 407 35.59 7.08 -27.53
C PRO A 407 36.87 7.88 -27.81
N LYS A 408 36.86 9.18 -27.48
CA LYS A 408 38.04 10.06 -27.61
C LYS A 408 39.06 9.80 -26.49
N GLN A 409 40.36 9.99 -26.76
CA GLN A 409 41.46 9.81 -25.79
C GLN A 409 41.27 10.63 -24.48
N GLU A 410 40.73 11.84 -24.59
CA GLU A 410 40.42 12.74 -23.45
C GLU A 410 39.34 12.17 -22.50
N GLN A 411 38.39 11.40 -23.05
CA GLN A 411 37.32 10.76 -22.26
C GLN A 411 37.88 9.60 -21.43
N ILE A 412 38.81 8.84 -22.02
CA ILE A 412 39.50 7.73 -21.36
C ILE A 412 40.41 8.24 -20.23
N THR A 413 41.11 9.35 -20.44
CA THR A 413 42.01 9.94 -19.43
C THR A 413 41.24 10.57 -18.27
N THR A 414 40.13 11.26 -18.53
CA THR A 414 39.21 11.79 -17.50
C THR A 414 38.60 10.66 -16.65
N TYR A 415 38.27 9.52 -17.29
CA TYR A 415 37.82 8.34 -16.58
C TYR A 415 38.91 7.71 -15.69
N LYS A 416 40.20 7.91 -15.99
CA LYS A 416 41.31 7.36 -15.17
C LYS A 416 41.84 8.35 -14.12
N LYS A 417 41.79 9.66 -14.37
CA LYS A 417 42.32 10.71 -13.50
C LYS A 417 41.22 11.72 -13.15
N GLY A 418 40.77 11.72 -11.90
CA GLY A 418 39.71 12.63 -11.42
C GLY A 418 39.47 12.53 -9.91
N TYR A 419 38.58 13.37 -9.36
CA TYR A 419 38.26 13.45 -7.93
C TYR A 419 37.85 12.10 -7.33
N LEU A 420 37.09 11.28 -8.07
CA LEU A 420 36.71 9.93 -7.63
C LEU A 420 37.91 8.99 -7.44
N ALA A 421 38.96 9.12 -8.26
CA ALA A 421 40.17 8.32 -8.08
C ALA A 421 40.92 8.72 -6.79
N LEU A 422 40.95 10.02 -6.46
CA LEU A 422 41.52 10.51 -5.19
C LEU A 422 40.71 10.05 -3.98
N LEU A 423 39.38 10.00 -4.11
CA LEU A 423 38.46 9.48 -3.09
C LEU A 423 38.76 8.00 -2.82
N VAL A 424 38.87 7.16 -3.86
CA VAL A 424 39.21 5.73 -3.74
C VAL A 424 40.58 5.53 -3.08
N ILE A 425 41.59 6.32 -3.44
CA ILE A 425 42.92 6.26 -2.79
C ILE A 425 42.83 6.67 -1.30
N SER A 426 41.96 7.61 -0.98
CA SER A 426 41.72 8.02 0.42
C SER A 426 41.01 6.91 1.20
N ILE A 427 39.99 6.26 0.62
CA ILE A 427 39.33 5.08 1.20
C ILE A 427 40.37 3.98 1.49
N ASP A 428 41.20 3.61 0.50
CA ASP A 428 42.26 2.60 0.68
C ASP A 428 43.18 2.92 1.88
N ARG A 429 43.62 4.19 2.00
CA ARG A 429 44.46 4.64 3.12
C ARG A 429 43.74 4.54 4.47
N VAL A 430 42.49 4.97 4.52
CA VAL A 430 41.67 4.93 5.75
C VAL A 430 41.43 3.49 6.18
N VAL A 431 41.02 2.61 5.27
CA VAL A 431 40.79 1.18 5.55
C VAL A 431 42.06 0.51 6.08
N LYS A 432 43.22 0.79 5.49
CA LYS A 432 44.50 0.24 5.99
C LYS A 432 44.80 0.62 7.43
N ARG A 433 44.57 1.89 7.79
CA ARG A 433 44.91 2.48 9.09
C ARG A 433 43.86 2.20 10.17
N ALA A 434 42.57 2.34 9.84
CA ALA A 434 41.46 2.37 10.79
C ALA A 434 40.57 1.11 10.74
N TRP A 435 41.05 -0.01 10.16
CA TRP A 435 40.25 -1.24 10.05
C TRP A 435 39.57 -1.73 11.36
N PRO A 436 40.13 -1.58 12.59
CA PRO A 436 39.42 -2.02 13.80
C PRO A 436 38.20 -1.16 14.11
N LEU A 437 38.23 0.13 13.77
CA LEU A 437 37.09 1.05 13.93
C LEU A 437 35.89 0.55 13.13
N PHE A 438 36.11 0.04 11.92
CA PHE A 438 35.03 -0.47 11.07
C PHE A 438 34.41 -1.78 11.59
N ILE A 439 35.17 -2.58 12.34
CA ILE A 439 34.62 -3.74 13.06
C ILE A 439 33.73 -3.28 14.22
N VAL A 440 34.19 -2.30 15.00
CA VAL A 440 33.40 -1.71 16.09
C VAL A 440 32.12 -1.09 15.53
N LEU A 441 32.22 -0.34 14.42
CA LEU A 441 31.07 0.23 13.73
C LEU A 441 30.07 -0.85 13.29
N PHE A 442 30.53 -1.96 12.73
CA PHE A 442 29.66 -3.06 12.35
C PHE A 442 28.92 -3.67 13.55
N ILE A 443 29.60 -3.84 14.68
CA ILE A 443 28.99 -4.32 15.94
C ILE A 443 27.97 -3.30 16.47
N LEU A 444 28.27 -2.00 16.41
CA LEU A 444 27.34 -0.94 16.80
C LEU A 444 26.07 -0.91 15.94
N ILE A 445 26.19 -1.17 14.63
CA ILE A 445 25.03 -1.28 13.73
C ILE A 445 24.14 -2.47 14.14
N ILE A 446 24.74 -3.62 14.45
CA ILE A 446 23.99 -4.81 14.91
C ILE A 446 23.31 -4.52 16.26
N GLY A 447 24.02 -3.89 17.19
CA GLY A 447 23.47 -3.52 18.49
C GLY A 447 22.34 -2.49 18.39
N GLY A 448 22.51 -1.46 17.55
CA GLY A 448 21.48 -0.47 17.27
C GLY A 448 20.22 -1.09 16.67
N TYR A 449 20.38 -1.97 15.68
CA TYR A 449 19.25 -2.71 15.10
C TYR A 449 18.47 -3.52 16.15
N ALA A 450 19.19 -4.24 17.03
CA ALA A 450 18.54 -5.04 18.08
C ALA A 450 17.70 -4.18 19.04
N LEU A 451 18.09 -2.93 19.28
CA LEU A 451 17.36 -2.00 20.15
C LEU A 451 16.18 -1.33 19.43
N THR A 452 16.31 -1.02 18.13
CA THR A 452 15.34 -0.20 17.42
C THR A 452 14.26 -0.98 16.68
N ARG A 453 14.51 -2.23 16.28
CA ARG A 453 13.64 -2.96 15.34
C ARG A 453 12.19 -3.11 15.79
N ASP A 454 11.95 -3.26 17.09
CA ASP A 454 10.63 -3.54 17.67
C ASP A 454 9.82 -2.26 17.95
N HIS A 455 10.40 -1.08 17.69
CA HIS A 455 9.82 0.24 17.97
C HIS A 455 9.49 1.04 16.70
N ILE A 456 9.55 0.42 15.52
CA ILE A 456 9.21 1.09 14.26
C ILE A 456 7.68 1.10 14.10
N PRO A 457 7.04 2.27 13.88
CA PRO A 457 5.59 2.34 13.74
C PRO A 457 5.11 1.63 12.47
N VAL A 458 3.84 1.22 12.44
CA VAL A 458 3.18 0.71 11.24
C VAL A 458 2.07 1.67 10.87
N ASN A 459 1.90 1.91 9.57
CA ASN A 459 0.88 2.77 9.04
C ASN A 459 0.12 2.06 7.92
N THR A 460 -1.19 1.97 8.06
CA THR A 460 -2.13 1.46 7.05
C THR A 460 -3.13 2.54 6.64
N ASN A 461 -3.07 3.71 7.27
CA ASN A 461 -4.02 4.79 7.07
C ASN A 461 -3.69 5.57 5.80
N TYR A 462 -4.47 5.35 4.75
CA TYR A 462 -4.27 5.99 3.45
C TYR A 462 -4.47 7.52 3.48
N MET A 463 -5.31 8.03 4.39
CA MET A 463 -5.49 9.48 4.58
C MET A 463 -4.22 10.16 5.08
N SER A 464 -3.40 9.46 5.86
CA SER A 464 -2.12 9.99 6.36
C SER A 464 -1.06 10.17 5.27
N TYR A 465 -1.26 9.53 4.10
CA TYR A 465 -0.32 9.60 2.99
C TYR A 465 -0.50 10.84 2.11
N LEU A 466 -1.69 11.44 2.16
CA LEU A 466 -1.99 12.70 1.49
C LEU A 466 -1.11 13.84 2.04
N PRO A 467 -0.86 14.89 1.25
CA PRO A 467 -0.18 16.09 1.75
C PRO A 467 -0.90 16.66 2.98
N LYS A 468 -0.16 17.06 4.02
CA LYS A 468 -0.75 17.57 5.28
C LYS A 468 -1.69 18.78 5.14
N LYS A 469 -1.59 19.52 4.02
CA LYS A 469 -2.43 20.68 3.69
C LYS A 469 -3.47 20.39 2.62
N ASP A 470 -3.66 19.11 2.27
CA ASP A 470 -4.66 18.72 1.30
C ASP A 470 -6.07 19.02 1.87
N PRO A 471 -6.95 19.70 1.10
CA PRO A 471 -8.30 20.01 1.55
C PRO A 471 -9.10 18.77 1.97
N LEU A 472 -8.94 17.63 1.29
CA LEU A 472 -9.64 16.39 1.61
C LEU A 472 -9.27 15.88 3.00
N GLY A 473 -7.98 15.90 3.36
CA GLY A 473 -7.54 15.48 4.69
C GLY A 473 -8.11 16.35 5.82
N ILE A 474 -8.35 17.64 5.55
CA ILE A 474 -8.96 18.57 6.51
C ILE A 474 -10.48 18.32 6.59
N THR A 475 -11.16 18.20 5.45
CA THR A 475 -12.61 17.97 5.41
C THR A 475 -12.98 16.61 6.00
N SER A 476 -12.25 15.54 5.70
CA SER A 476 -12.49 14.21 6.28
C SER A 476 -12.33 14.20 7.80
N ARG A 477 -11.35 14.95 8.34
CA ARG A 477 -11.20 15.06 9.81
C ARG A 477 -12.35 15.81 10.47
N ASN A 478 -12.77 16.93 9.89
CA ASN A 478 -13.92 17.69 10.36
C ASN A 478 -15.20 16.83 10.31
N PHE A 479 -15.39 16.10 9.20
CA PHE A 479 -16.48 15.16 9.02
C PHE A 479 -16.53 14.13 10.14
N ALA A 480 -15.41 13.46 10.41
CA ALA A 480 -15.32 12.44 11.45
C ALA A 480 -15.56 12.97 12.87
N GLN A 481 -15.09 14.18 13.17
CA GLN A 481 -15.29 14.82 14.47
C GLN A 481 -16.76 15.14 14.74
N LYS A 482 -17.52 15.47 13.70
CA LYS A 482 -18.93 15.89 13.81
C LYS A 482 -19.93 14.73 13.66
N MET A 483 -19.62 13.76 12.81
CA MET A 483 -20.54 12.68 12.41
C MET A 483 -20.17 11.31 13.00
N GLY A 484 -19.21 11.25 13.95
CA GLY A 484 -18.88 10.02 14.65
C GLY A 484 -17.96 9.04 13.91
N GLY A 485 -17.54 9.35 12.67
CA GLY A 485 -16.65 8.52 11.85
C GLY A 485 -17.09 8.49 10.38
N ASP A 486 -16.31 7.84 9.52
CA ASP A 486 -16.70 7.54 8.12
C ASP A 486 -16.53 6.07 7.71
N THR A 487 -15.87 5.25 8.54
CA THR A 487 -15.68 3.81 8.30
C THR A 487 -16.07 2.98 9.55
N PRO A 488 -17.31 2.48 9.64
CA PRO A 488 -17.77 1.81 10.85
C PRO A 488 -17.07 0.46 11.08
N TYR A 489 -16.94 0.10 12.36
CA TYR A 489 -16.59 -1.25 12.78
C TYR A 489 -17.84 -2.12 12.79
N LEU A 490 -17.80 -3.30 12.18
CA LEU A 490 -18.97 -4.18 12.07
C LEU A 490 -18.81 -5.39 12.98
N ILE A 491 -19.87 -5.73 13.71
CA ILE A 491 -19.94 -6.94 14.54
C ILE A 491 -21.21 -7.69 14.16
N THR A 492 -21.05 -8.84 13.56
CA THR A 492 -22.17 -9.68 13.16
C THR A 492 -22.31 -10.84 14.14
N VAL A 493 -23.48 -10.98 14.75
CA VAL A 493 -23.79 -12.02 15.73
C VAL A 493 -24.81 -12.97 15.11
N GLU A 494 -24.46 -14.25 15.04
CA GLU A 494 -25.28 -15.34 14.52
C GLU A 494 -25.73 -16.25 15.65
N ALA A 495 -26.97 -16.71 15.56
CA ALA A 495 -27.57 -17.65 16.48
C ALA A 495 -26.89 -19.04 16.40
N PRO A 496 -26.95 -19.84 17.48
CA PRO A 496 -26.55 -21.24 17.42
C PRO A 496 -27.27 -22.01 16.31
N GLN A 497 -26.62 -23.00 15.71
CA GLN A 497 -27.20 -23.79 14.62
C GLN A 497 -28.56 -24.41 15.03
N GLY A 498 -29.57 -24.18 14.19
CA GLY A 498 -30.92 -24.73 14.36
C GLY A 498 -31.89 -23.90 15.21
N GLU A 499 -31.44 -22.79 15.80
CA GLU A 499 -32.31 -21.84 16.50
C GLU A 499 -32.92 -20.84 15.50
N SER A 500 -34.25 -20.75 15.44
CA SER A 500 -34.97 -19.72 14.68
C SER A 500 -35.51 -18.64 15.61
N GLN A 501 -35.65 -17.40 15.11
CA GLN A 501 -36.15 -16.26 15.90
C GLN A 501 -35.38 -16.03 17.20
N PHE A 502 -34.11 -16.42 17.24
CA PHE A 502 -33.28 -16.42 18.44
C PHE A 502 -33.17 -15.01 19.05
N PHE A 503 -32.94 -13.99 18.23
CA PHE A 503 -32.83 -12.59 18.66
C PHE A 503 -34.18 -11.88 18.84
N LEU A 504 -35.30 -12.59 18.63
CA LEU A 504 -36.65 -12.10 18.93
C LEU A 504 -37.16 -12.58 20.30
N LYS A 505 -36.29 -13.24 21.09
CA LYS A 505 -36.50 -13.58 22.50
C LYS A 505 -35.91 -12.46 23.38
N SER A 506 -36.64 -12.03 24.40
CA SER A 506 -36.26 -10.89 25.25
C SER A 506 -34.91 -11.08 25.93
N GLU A 507 -34.68 -12.25 26.55
CA GLU A 507 -33.42 -12.62 27.20
C GLU A 507 -32.21 -12.42 26.27
N ASN A 508 -32.27 -12.98 25.06
CA ASN A 508 -31.17 -12.90 24.10
C ASN A 508 -30.90 -11.47 23.59
N LEU A 509 -31.96 -10.69 23.36
CA LEU A 509 -31.80 -9.31 22.87
C LEU A 509 -31.37 -8.37 23.99
N GLN A 510 -31.75 -8.64 25.24
CA GLN A 510 -31.26 -7.94 26.43
C GLN A 510 -29.75 -8.13 26.59
N ASP A 511 -29.24 -9.34 26.40
CA ASP A 511 -27.80 -9.64 26.42
C ASP A 511 -27.04 -8.88 25.33
N VAL A 512 -27.57 -8.85 24.11
CA VAL A 512 -27.00 -8.06 22.99
C VAL A 512 -27.00 -6.56 23.32
N TYR A 513 -28.10 -6.04 23.86
CA TYR A 513 -28.19 -4.63 24.24
C TYR A 513 -27.23 -4.29 25.39
N ALA A 514 -27.09 -5.18 26.39
CA ALA A 514 -26.13 -5.02 27.48
C ALA A 514 -24.68 -5.00 26.97
N PHE A 515 -24.37 -5.86 26.00
CA PHE A 515 -23.09 -5.87 25.30
C PHE A 515 -22.81 -4.53 24.57
N GLU A 516 -23.80 -3.99 23.83
CA GLU A 516 -23.68 -2.70 23.15
C GLU A 516 -23.42 -1.55 24.14
N GLN A 517 -24.20 -1.48 25.23
CA GLN A 517 -24.05 -0.42 26.23
C GLN A 517 -22.70 -0.52 26.97
N ALA A 518 -22.22 -1.74 27.24
CA ALA A 518 -20.91 -1.94 27.87
C ALA A 518 -19.77 -1.45 26.98
N ILE A 519 -19.84 -1.68 25.66
CA ILE A 519 -18.85 -1.16 24.69
C ILE A 519 -18.89 0.37 24.66
N LEU A 520 -20.08 0.96 24.52
CA LEU A 520 -20.25 2.41 24.42
C LEU A 520 -19.75 3.15 25.68
N GLN A 521 -19.94 2.57 26.87
CA GLN A 521 -19.48 3.15 28.13
C GLN A 521 -17.98 2.99 28.38
N SER A 522 -17.34 1.99 27.77
CA SER A 522 -15.96 1.61 28.08
C SER A 522 -14.93 2.13 27.06
N SER A 523 -15.37 2.52 25.86
CA SER A 523 -14.49 2.97 24.79
C SER A 523 -14.84 4.37 24.32
N ASP A 524 -13.97 5.34 24.65
CA ASP A 524 -14.08 6.74 24.17
C ASP A 524 -13.95 6.86 22.63
N ASP A 525 -13.44 5.81 21.97
CA ASP A 525 -13.30 5.78 20.51
C ASP A 525 -14.63 5.45 19.80
N VAL A 526 -15.59 4.83 20.49
CA VAL A 526 -16.91 4.50 19.94
C VAL A 526 -17.82 5.69 20.19
N ARG A 527 -18.31 6.29 19.11
CA ARG A 527 -19.13 7.50 19.15
C ARG A 527 -20.61 7.21 19.13
N HIS A 528 -21.01 6.18 18.38
CA HIS A 528 -22.40 5.82 18.21
C HIS A 528 -22.54 4.34 17.86
N ILE A 529 -23.67 3.74 18.23
CA ILE A 529 -23.99 2.35 17.94
C ILE A 529 -25.34 2.30 17.24
N LEU A 530 -25.38 1.61 16.10
CA LEU A 530 -26.60 1.31 15.36
C LEU A 530 -26.78 -0.20 15.30
N SER A 531 -27.90 -0.68 15.82
CA SER A 531 -28.25 -2.09 15.85
C SER A 531 -29.75 -2.28 15.98
N PHE A 532 -30.23 -3.49 15.72
CA PHE A 532 -31.64 -3.83 15.90
C PHE A 532 -32.06 -3.68 17.36
N ALA A 533 -31.19 -4.07 18.30
CA ALA A 533 -31.45 -3.92 19.74
C ALA A 533 -31.62 -2.45 20.11
N SER A 534 -30.77 -1.56 19.57
CA SER A 534 -30.86 -0.12 19.78
C SER A 534 -32.16 0.49 19.23
N TYR A 535 -32.62 0.07 18.04
CA TYR A 535 -33.93 0.48 17.50
C TYR A 535 -35.10 -0.02 18.35
N VAL A 536 -35.07 -1.27 18.80
CA VAL A 536 -36.11 -1.83 19.68
C VAL A 536 -36.14 -1.11 21.03
N ALA A 537 -34.98 -0.82 21.62
CA ALA A 537 -34.88 -0.07 22.87
C ALA A 537 -35.44 1.35 22.70
N PHE A 538 -35.14 2.02 21.59
CA PHE A 538 -35.73 3.32 21.26
C PHE A 538 -37.25 3.23 21.10
N ALA A 539 -37.76 2.26 20.33
CA ALA A 539 -39.19 2.04 20.16
C ALA A 539 -39.90 1.76 21.50
N ASN A 540 -39.25 1.03 22.42
CA ASN A 540 -39.77 0.79 23.77
C ASN A 540 -39.83 2.08 24.60
N SER A 541 -38.80 2.93 24.52
CA SER A 541 -38.78 4.23 25.20
C SER A 541 -39.92 5.14 24.74
N VAL A 542 -40.24 5.13 23.45
CA VAL A 542 -41.35 5.91 22.89
C VAL A 542 -42.71 5.31 23.29
N TYR A 543 -42.85 3.98 23.27
CA TYR A 543 -44.11 3.30 23.54
C TYR A 543 -44.45 3.25 25.04
N SER A 544 -43.52 2.76 25.84
CA SER A 544 -43.69 2.41 27.26
C SER A 544 -43.15 3.47 28.21
N GLN A 545 -42.32 4.43 27.74
CA GLN A 545 -41.54 5.36 28.58
C GLN A 545 -40.51 4.65 29.48
N GLU A 546 -40.15 3.42 29.13
CA GLU A 546 -39.12 2.63 29.80
C GLU A 546 -37.90 2.49 28.89
N ALA A 547 -36.70 2.60 29.46
CA ALA A 547 -35.46 2.45 28.71
C ALA A 547 -35.07 0.96 28.56
N GLY A 548 -34.40 0.64 27.46
CA GLY A 548 -33.88 -0.72 27.20
C GLY A 548 -34.89 -1.67 26.53
N ILE A 549 -34.51 -2.94 26.47
CA ILE A 549 -35.29 -3.99 25.80
C ILE A 549 -36.44 -4.47 26.71
N PRO A 550 -37.68 -4.57 26.21
CA PRO A 550 -38.82 -5.00 27.01
C PRO A 550 -38.66 -6.43 27.55
N GLU A 551 -38.99 -6.65 28.82
CA GLU A 551 -38.96 -7.99 29.46
C GLU A 551 -39.99 -8.97 28.86
N SER A 552 -41.10 -8.45 28.33
CA SER A 552 -42.15 -9.28 27.73
C SER A 552 -41.85 -9.59 26.27
N ASP A 553 -41.71 -10.88 25.93
CA ASP A 553 -41.59 -11.35 24.55
C ASP A 553 -42.74 -10.86 23.65
N GLY A 554 -43.95 -10.69 24.21
CA GLY A 554 -45.10 -10.19 23.45
C GLY A 554 -44.93 -8.74 23.01
N LEU A 555 -44.47 -7.89 23.93
CA LEU A 555 -44.17 -6.48 23.63
C LEU A 555 -42.96 -6.37 22.70
N LEU A 556 -41.91 -7.14 22.97
CA LEU A 556 -40.74 -7.22 22.09
C LEU A 556 -41.16 -7.58 20.66
N ASN A 557 -41.92 -8.65 20.45
CA ASN A 557 -42.37 -9.04 19.12
C ASN A 557 -43.19 -7.95 18.41
N LEU A 558 -44.00 -7.19 19.16
CA LEU A 558 -44.72 -6.05 18.61
C LEU A 558 -43.76 -4.95 18.14
N LEU A 559 -42.82 -4.54 19.00
CA LEU A 559 -41.84 -3.50 18.68
C LEU A 559 -40.91 -3.94 17.55
N SER A 560 -40.40 -5.16 17.58
CA SER A 560 -39.60 -5.77 16.52
C SER A 560 -40.30 -5.71 15.17
N ARG A 561 -41.61 -6.02 15.10
CA ARG A 561 -42.39 -5.87 13.86
C ARG A 561 -42.51 -4.43 13.42
N MET A 562 -42.66 -3.48 14.35
CA MET A 562 -42.70 -2.05 14.00
C MET A 562 -41.35 -1.57 13.46
N VAL A 563 -40.24 -2.02 14.03
CA VAL A 563 -38.87 -1.76 13.55
C VAL A 563 -38.66 -2.35 12.15
N ILE A 564 -39.09 -3.58 11.90
CA ILE A 564 -39.03 -4.19 10.56
C ILE A 564 -39.93 -3.46 9.55
N LEU A 565 -41.09 -2.93 9.97
CA LEU A 565 -41.96 -2.14 9.09
C LEU A 565 -41.38 -0.75 8.80
N MET A 566 -40.77 -0.13 9.80
CA MET A 566 -40.06 1.14 9.70
C MET A 566 -38.95 1.04 8.65
N SER A 567 -38.15 -0.02 8.69
CA SER A 567 -37.09 -0.23 7.69
C SER A 567 -37.63 -0.26 6.26
N ARG A 568 -38.70 -1.04 6.05
CA ARG A 568 -39.37 -1.13 4.75
C ARG A 568 -39.92 0.20 4.24
N GLN A 569 -40.26 1.12 5.15
CA GLN A 569 -40.82 2.43 4.80
C GLN A 569 -39.75 3.50 4.59
N GLY A 570 -38.66 3.48 5.38
CA GLY A 570 -37.57 4.47 5.31
C GLY A 570 -36.56 4.23 4.18
N GLN A 571 -36.85 3.33 3.23
CA GLN A 571 -35.88 2.78 2.27
C GLN A 571 -34.61 2.20 2.94
N GLU A 572 -34.67 1.95 4.25
CA GLU A 572 -33.62 1.28 5.00
C GLU A 572 -33.76 -0.22 4.76
N GLU A 573 -32.76 -0.81 4.12
CA GLU A 573 -32.59 -2.24 4.24
C GLU A 573 -31.99 -2.59 5.60
N MET A 574 -32.83 -2.62 6.65
CA MET A 574 -32.50 -3.30 7.90
C MET A 574 -32.16 -4.78 7.70
N GLY A 575 -32.29 -5.34 6.48
CA GLY A 575 -31.63 -6.59 6.11
C GLY A 575 -30.14 -6.59 6.45
N ALA A 576 -29.49 -5.41 6.50
CA ALA A 576 -28.12 -5.27 6.97
C ALA A 576 -27.94 -5.33 8.50
N ILE A 577 -28.99 -5.05 9.28
CA ILE A 577 -28.96 -4.97 10.75
C ILE A 577 -29.53 -6.24 11.39
N MET A 578 -30.54 -6.87 10.78
CA MET A 578 -31.06 -8.18 11.19
C MET A 578 -31.70 -8.90 10.01
N ASN A 579 -31.44 -10.20 9.87
CA ASN A 579 -32.11 -11.01 8.85
C ASN A 579 -33.59 -11.26 9.19
N PRO A 580 -34.46 -11.51 8.20
CA PRO A 580 -35.89 -11.72 8.42
C PRO A 580 -36.23 -12.84 9.41
N GLU A 581 -35.38 -13.86 9.53
CA GLU A 581 -35.55 -15.02 10.40
C GLU A 581 -35.18 -14.74 11.87
N GLY A 582 -34.55 -13.60 12.16
CA GLY A 582 -34.11 -13.22 13.50
C GLY A 582 -32.99 -14.12 14.05
N THR A 583 -32.18 -14.70 13.17
CA THR A 583 -31.06 -15.60 13.50
C THR A 583 -29.69 -14.93 13.34
N LYS A 584 -29.63 -13.75 12.74
CA LYS A 584 -28.41 -13.00 12.49
C LYS A 584 -28.68 -11.52 12.64
N LEU A 585 -27.86 -10.81 13.41
CA LEU A 585 -27.89 -9.36 13.54
C LEU A 585 -26.50 -8.76 13.36
N THR A 586 -26.43 -7.50 12.92
CA THR A 586 -25.19 -6.73 12.80
C THR A 586 -25.30 -5.49 13.66
N ILE A 587 -24.25 -5.27 14.45
CA ILE A 587 -24.02 -4.06 15.25
C ILE A 587 -22.99 -3.23 14.49
N ILE A 588 -23.35 -1.98 14.21
CA ILE A 588 -22.53 -1.01 13.50
C ILE A 588 -22.00 -0.01 14.54
N LEU A 589 -20.69 -0.01 14.74
CA LEU A 589 -20.03 0.92 15.66
C LEU A 589 -19.40 2.05 14.85
N GLN A 590 -19.90 3.27 15.03
CA GLN A 590 -19.25 4.46 14.51
C GLN A 590 -18.07 4.82 15.43
N ASN A 591 -16.91 5.04 14.83
CA ASN A 591 -15.68 5.25 15.58
C ASN A 591 -14.85 6.45 15.10
N TYR A 592 -14.22 7.10 16.07
CA TYR A 592 -13.27 8.18 15.86
C TYR A 592 -12.18 8.11 16.94
N ASP A 593 -10.90 8.12 16.56
CA ASP A 593 -9.81 7.97 17.53
C ASP A 593 -9.76 9.17 18.48
N ALA A 594 -10.16 8.96 19.73
CA ALA A 594 -10.20 10.00 20.75
C ALA A 594 -8.79 10.47 21.18
N LYS A 595 -7.76 9.61 21.03
CA LYS A 595 -6.39 9.92 21.44
C LYS A 595 -5.60 10.62 20.34
N GLU A 596 -5.63 10.07 19.13
CA GLU A 596 -4.88 10.59 17.98
C GLU A 596 -5.65 11.67 17.22
N GLN A 597 -6.96 11.83 17.48
CA GLN A 597 -7.84 12.78 16.80
C GLN A 597 -7.77 12.60 15.27
N ALA A 598 -7.83 11.33 14.84
CA ALA A 598 -7.63 10.90 13.47
C ALA A 598 -8.56 9.73 13.09
N LEU A 599 -8.72 9.54 11.79
CA LEU A 599 -9.51 8.47 11.17
C LEU A 599 -8.65 7.24 10.87
N GLY A 600 -9.25 6.05 10.85
CA GLY A 600 -8.61 4.83 10.35
C GLY A 600 -7.29 4.48 11.06
N THR A 601 -7.16 4.83 12.34
CA THR A 601 -5.94 4.53 13.10
C THR A 601 -5.96 3.09 13.59
N ILE A 602 -4.80 2.44 13.48
CA ILE A 602 -4.62 1.07 14.00
C ILE A 602 -4.79 1.07 15.53
N GLY A 603 -4.41 2.16 16.20
CA GLY A 603 -4.54 2.33 17.64
C GLY A 603 -6.00 2.29 18.11
N SER A 604 -6.90 3.01 17.44
CA SER A 604 -8.34 2.97 17.73
C SER A 604 -8.94 1.61 17.38
N ALA A 605 -8.64 1.09 16.19
CA ALA A 605 -9.14 -0.23 15.76
C ALA A 605 -8.79 -1.33 16.78
N LYS A 606 -7.55 -1.33 17.29
CA LYS A 606 -7.11 -2.28 18.32
C LYS A 606 -7.85 -2.08 19.64
N ARG A 607 -8.03 -0.84 20.11
CA ARG A 607 -8.74 -0.58 21.38
C ARG A 607 -10.20 -1.01 21.30
N ILE A 608 -10.85 -0.76 20.16
CA ILE A 608 -12.22 -1.21 19.90
C ILE A 608 -12.28 -2.73 19.89
N GLU A 609 -11.39 -3.40 19.14
CA GLU A 609 -11.35 -4.86 19.08
C GLU A 609 -11.09 -5.47 20.47
N ASP A 610 -10.08 -4.98 21.22
CA ASP A 610 -9.79 -5.43 22.58
C ASP A 610 -11.00 -5.27 23.52
N THR A 611 -11.74 -4.15 23.38
CA THR A 611 -12.97 -3.89 24.16
C THR A 611 -14.07 -4.86 23.79
N VAL A 612 -14.36 -5.02 22.50
CA VAL A 612 -15.35 -5.96 21.96
C VAL A 612 -15.08 -7.38 22.44
N LEU A 613 -13.83 -7.83 22.35
CA LEU A 613 -13.42 -9.16 22.78
C LEU A 613 -13.58 -9.37 24.29
N SER A 614 -13.35 -8.33 25.10
CA SER A 614 -13.51 -8.40 26.56
C SER A 614 -14.97 -8.58 27.01
N TYR A 615 -15.93 -8.15 26.19
CA TYR A 615 -17.36 -8.21 26.49
C TYR A 615 -18.11 -9.34 25.78
N LEU A 616 -17.45 -10.16 24.95
CA LEU A 616 -18.07 -11.36 24.35
C LEU A 616 -18.80 -12.29 25.35
N PRO A 617 -18.38 -12.43 26.62
CA PRO A 617 -19.13 -13.21 27.61
C PRO A 617 -20.54 -12.68 27.94
N LEU A 618 -20.85 -11.41 27.61
CA LEU A 618 -22.20 -10.85 27.76
C LEU A 618 -23.15 -11.33 26.66
N LEU A 619 -22.63 -11.79 25.52
CA LEU A 619 -23.49 -12.28 24.44
C LEU A 619 -24.08 -13.66 24.78
N PRO A 620 -25.25 -14.00 24.21
CA PRO A 620 -25.89 -15.28 24.48
C PRO A 620 -24.97 -16.47 24.15
N ASN A 621 -25.04 -17.51 24.99
CA ASN A 621 -24.20 -18.69 24.87
C ASN A 621 -24.36 -19.40 23.51
N GLY A 622 -23.23 -19.71 22.88
CA GLY A 622 -23.21 -20.47 21.62
C GLY A 622 -23.47 -19.63 20.36
N THR A 623 -23.59 -18.31 20.50
CA THR A 623 -23.63 -17.39 19.35
C THR A 623 -22.28 -17.37 18.63
N ILE A 624 -22.28 -17.17 17.31
CA ILE A 624 -21.08 -17.01 16.50
C ILE A 624 -20.92 -15.52 16.21
N VAL A 625 -19.77 -14.94 16.54
CA VAL A 625 -19.51 -13.50 16.37
C VAL A 625 -18.44 -13.31 15.30
N THR A 626 -18.74 -12.54 14.27
CA THR A 626 -17.81 -12.18 13.20
C THR A 626 -17.50 -10.70 13.28
N LEU A 627 -16.22 -10.36 13.34
CA LEU A 627 -15.76 -8.97 13.31
C LEU A 627 -15.44 -8.57 11.87
N GLY A 628 -15.76 -7.34 11.50
CA GLY A 628 -15.64 -6.83 10.14
C GLY A 628 -15.54 -5.30 10.07
N GLY A 629 -15.70 -4.76 8.86
CA GLY A 629 -15.47 -3.35 8.59
C GLY A 629 -14.00 -3.00 8.29
N GLU A 630 -13.78 -1.79 7.78
CA GLU A 630 -12.45 -1.31 7.39
C GLU A 630 -11.46 -1.24 8.56
N PRO A 631 -11.83 -0.77 9.77
CA PRO A 631 -10.90 -0.71 10.89
C PRO A 631 -10.34 -2.09 11.29
N HIS A 632 -11.19 -3.13 11.33
CA HIS A 632 -10.77 -4.51 11.59
C HIS A 632 -9.78 -5.01 10.52
N ARG A 633 -10.13 -4.82 9.24
CA ARG A 633 -9.28 -5.22 8.12
C ARG A 633 -7.93 -4.50 8.15
N SER A 634 -7.92 -3.21 8.47
CA SER A 634 -6.72 -2.38 8.57
C SER A 634 -5.79 -2.85 9.69
N LEU A 635 -6.34 -3.23 10.86
CA LEU A 635 -5.58 -3.81 11.97
C LEU A 635 -4.93 -5.15 11.60
N HIS A 636 -5.68 -6.07 10.99
CA HIS A 636 -5.13 -7.37 10.55
C HIS A 636 -4.18 -7.25 9.37
N PHE A 637 -4.41 -6.28 8.49
CA PHE A 637 -3.51 -5.96 7.39
C PHE A 637 -2.18 -5.41 7.91
N SER A 638 -2.18 -4.57 8.95
CA SER A 638 -0.97 -4.09 9.63
C SER A 638 -0.09 -5.24 10.15
N ASN A 639 -0.70 -6.24 10.80
CA ASN A 639 0.01 -7.45 11.24
C ASN A 639 0.56 -8.26 10.05
N THR A 640 -0.17 -8.29 8.94
CA THR A 640 0.26 -8.95 7.71
C THR A 640 1.46 -8.24 7.08
N LEU A 641 1.47 -6.91 7.05
CA LEU A 641 2.59 -6.11 6.58
C LEU A 641 3.88 -6.40 7.37
N LEU A 642 3.81 -6.49 8.70
CA LEU A 642 4.96 -6.87 9.55
C LEU A 642 5.45 -8.30 9.28
N SER A 643 4.51 -9.24 9.11
CA SER A 643 4.83 -10.61 8.69
C SER A 643 5.53 -10.64 7.33
N ASP A 644 5.02 -9.88 6.37
CA ASP A 644 5.54 -9.83 5.01
C ASP A 644 6.92 -9.19 4.94
N GLN A 645 7.13 -8.11 5.71
CA GLN A 645 8.44 -7.48 5.90
C GLN A 645 9.47 -8.50 6.39
N SER A 646 9.17 -9.22 7.47
CA SER A 646 10.12 -10.16 8.09
C SER A 646 10.38 -11.38 7.19
N LYS A 647 9.33 -12.02 6.66
CA LYS A 647 9.45 -13.21 5.80
C LYS A 647 10.19 -12.92 4.51
N SER A 648 9.83 -11.85 3.79
CA SER A 648 10.50 -11.48 2.54
C SER A 648 11.96 -11.12 2.77
N THR A 649 12.29 -10.42 3.86
CA THR A 649 13.68 -10.05 4.19
C THR A 649 14.54 -11.28 4.47
N TYR A 650 14.07 -12.20 5.34
CA TYR A 650 14.82 -13.42 5.66
C TYR A 650 14.92 -14.36 4.45
N ALA A 651 13.85 -14.47 3.67
CA ALA A 651 13.87 -15.21 2.40
C ALA A 651 14.90 -14.61 1.44
N SER A 652 14.95 -13.28 1.31
CA SER A 652 15.93 -12.59 0.46
C SER A 652 17.37 -12.91 0.87
N TYR A 653 17.69 -12.79 2.17
CA TYR A 653 19.01 -13.16 2.68
C TYR A 653 19.39 -14.61 2.40
N LEU A 654 18.46 -15.54 2.65
CA LEU A 654 18.69 -16.96 2.44
C LEU A 654 18.91 -17.27 0.95
N LEU A 655 18.03 -16.79 0.08
CA LEU A 655 18.12 -17.04 -1.35
C LEU A 655 19.40 -16.43 -1.95
N VAL A 656 19.72 -15.20 -1.57
CA VAL A 656 20.95 -14.54 -2.01
C VAL A 656 22.18 -15.28 -1.49
N PHE A 657 22.18 -15.72 -0.23
CA PHE A 657 23.26 -16.55 0.32
C PHE A 657 23.45 -17.85 -0.48
N LEU A 658 22.38 -18.56 -0.81
CA LEU A 658 22.43 -19.80 -1.59
C LEU A 658 23.00 -19.55 -3.00
N VAL A 659 22.61 -18.46 -3.64
CA VAL A 659 23.11 -18.08 -4.98
C VAL A 659 24.60 -17.77 -4.94
N VAL A 660 25.04 -16.99 -3.96
CA VAL A 660 26.47 -16.66 -3.81
C VAL A 660 27.25 -17.91 -3.44
N LEU A 661 26.72 -18.77 -2.58
CA LEU A 661 27.33 -20.05 -2.23
C LEU A 661 27.53 -20.92 -3.47
N PHE A 662 26.52 -21.01 -4.33
CA PHE A 662 26.60 -21.74 -5.60
C PHE A 662 27.60 -21.10 -6.57
N ALA A 663 27.55 -19.79 -6.75
CA ALA A 663 28.42 -19.05 -7.66
C ALA A 663 29.89 -19.12 -7.25
N PHE A 664 30.17 -19.01 -5.95
CA PHE A 664 31.53 -19.03 -5.42
C PHE A 664 32.02 -20.42 -5.06
N LYS A 665 31.13 -21.40 -4.84
CA LYS A 665 31.44 -22.72 -4.26
C LYS A 665 32.26 -22.60 -2.97
N SER A 666 31.96 -21.58 -2.17
CA SER A 666 32.72 -21.29 -0.94
C SER A 666 31.85 -20.58 0.08
N LEU A 667 31.72 -21.21 1.25
CA LEU A 667 30.96 -20.68 2.38
C LEU A 667 31.51 -19.33 2.86
N SER A 668 32.84 -19.17 2.93
CA SER A 668 33.45 -17.91 3.37
C SER A 668 33.11 -16.73 2.46
N PHE A 669 33.14 -16.94 1.14
CA PHE A 669 32.76 -15.89 0.19
C PHE A 669 31.27 -15.54 0.26
N ALA A 670 30.41 -16.53 0.48
CA ALA A 670 28.99 -16.30 0.69
C ALA A 670 28.74 -15.46 1.95
N LEU A 671 29.42 -15.78 3.06
CA LEU A 671 29.32 -14.99 4.29
C LEU A 671 29.88 -13.57 4.14
N TYR A 672 30.99 -13.40 3.41
CA TYR A 672 31.53 -12.06 3.15
C TYR A 672 30.58 -11.19 2.32
N ALA A 673 29.86 -11.77 1.36
CA ALA A 673 28.88 -11.05 0.55
C ALA A 673 27.67 -10.56 1.35
N LEU A 674 27.32 -11.24 2.45
CA LEU A 674 26.20 -10.83 3.31
C LEU A 674 26.54 -9.63 4.20
N ILE A 675 27.82 -9.39 4.52
CA ILE A 675 28.23 -8.34 5.47
C ILE A 675 27.73 -6.95 5.03
N PRO A 676 27.94 -6.52 3.77
CA PRO A 676 27.48 -5.21 3.35
C PRO A 676 25.96 -5.06 3.38
N ILE A 677 25.27 -6.14 3.04
CA ILE A 677 23.83 -6.15 2.94
C ILE A 677 23.18 -6.08 4.31
N ILE A 678 23.61 -6.94 5.23
CA ILE A 678 23.13 -6.95 6.62
C ILE A 678 23.38 -5.58 7.25
N SER A 679 24.58 -5.02 7.04
CA SER A 679 24.92 -3.69 7.52
C SER A 679 24.00 -2.61 6.94
N GLY A 680 23.71 -2.65 5.63
CA GLY A 680 22.89 -1.66 4.95
C GLY A 680 21.43 -1.67 5.42
N VAL A 681 20.84 -2.86 5.49
CA VAL A 681 19.46 -3.03 5.97
C VAL A 681 19.35 -2.69 7.46
N MET A 682 20.24 -3.20 8.32
CA MET A 682 20.19 -2.92 9.76
C MET A 682 20.37 -1.43 10.07
N ALA A 683 21.26 -0.74 9.37
CA ALA A 683 21.41 0.71 9.53
C ALA A 683 20.14 1.49 9.15
N ASN A 684 19.35 0.97 8.21
CA ASN A 684 18.07 1.57 7.84
C ASN A 684 17.01 1.45 8.95
N TYR A 685 16.96 0.34 9.68
CA TYR A 685 16.05 0.22 10.83
C TYR A 685 16.37 1.25 11.92
N ILE A 686 17.65 1.55 12.13
CA ILE A 686 18.08 2.62 13.04
C ILE A 686 17.60 3.98 12.51
N PHE A 687 17.75 4.22 11.21
CA PHE A 687 17.26 5.45 10.57
C PHE A 687 15.73 5.60 10.69
N MET A 688 14.97 4.53 10.40
CA MET A 688 13.51 4.53 10.52
C MET A 688 13.05 4.89 11.94
N TYR A 689 13.72 4.35 12.96
CA TYR A 689 13.42 4.67 14.35
C TYR A 689 13.67 6.14 14.69
N PHE A 690 14.82 6.71 14.33
CA PHE A 690 15.13 8.11 14.64
C PHE A 690 14.21 9.11 13.91
N PHE A 691 13.82 8.80 12.68
CA PHE A 691 12.99 9.68 11.86
C PHE A 691 11.49 9.34 11.92
N GLN A 692 11.11 8.35 12.73
CA GLN A 692 9.72 7.88 12.88
C GLN A 692 9.06 7.54 11.53
N ILE A 693 9.82 6.89 10.65
CA ILE A 693 9.32 6.43 9.35
C ILE A 693 8.62 5.09 9.56
N PRO A 694 7.32 4.97 9.26
CA PRO A 694 6.57 3.75 9.50
C PRO A 694 6.83 2.67 8.43
N PHE A 695 6.56 1.42 8.80
CA PHE A 695 6.24 0.38 7.84
C PHE A 695 4.87 0.65 7.23
N ASP A 696 4.83 0.80 5.92
CA ASP A 696 3.64 0.99 5.10
C ASP A 696 3.67 0.02 3.91
N MET A 697 2.67 0.11 3.05
CA MET A 697 2.48 -0.79 1.90
C MET A 697 3.66 -0.83 0.93
N ILE A 698 4.46 0.25 0.87
CA ILE A 698 5.62 0.37 -0.02
C ILE A 698 6.92 0.14 0.75
N THR A 699 7.08 0.77 1.92
CA THR A 699 8.31 0.68 2.71
C THR A 699 8.56 -0.76 3.18
N VAL A 700 7.53 -1.59 3.39
CA VAL A 700 7.67 -3.02 3.71
C VAL A 700 8.53 -3.80 2.69
N SER A 701 8.61 -3.32 1.45
CA SER A 701 9.44 -3.95 0.41
C SER A 701 10.92 -3.55 0.47
N PHE A 702 11.28 -2.45 1.16
CA PHE A 702 12.61 -1.83 1.05
C PHE A 702 13.73 -2.81 1.39
N ALA A 703 13.58 -3.60 2.46
CA ALA A 703 14.66 -4.44 2.95
C ALA A 703 14.96 -5.59 1.98
N ALA A 704 13.93 -6.32 1.54
CA ALA A 704 14.06 -7.39 0.56
C ALA A 704 14.71 -6.90 -0.75
N ILE A 705 14.33 -5.70 -1.19
CA ILE A 705 14.86 -5.07 -2.40
C ILE A 705 16.29 -4.57 -2.19
N ALA A 706 16.59 -3.97 -1.04
CA ALA A 706 17.94 -3.53 -0.69
C ALA A 706 18.92 -4.71 -0.63
N VAL A 707 18.46 -5.91 -0.23
CA VAL A 707 19.29 -7.13 -0.31
C VAL A 707 19.65 -7.46 -1.76
N GLY A 708 18.66 -7.46 -2.66
CA GLY A 708 18.87 -7.76 -4.08
C GLY A 708 19.70 -6.72 -4.83
N ALA A 709 19.42 -5.44 -4.63
CA ALA A 709 20.11 -4.35 -5.30
C ALA A 709 21.49 -4.03 -4.67
N GLY A 710 21.64 -4.20 -3.35
CA GLY A 710 22.86 -3.85 -2.62
C GLY A 710 23.97 -4.88 -2.69
N ILE A 711 23.68 -6.12 -3.09
CA ILE A 711 24.70 -7.17 -3.20
C ILE A 711 25.66 -6.99 -4.39
N ASP A 712 25.23 -6.27 -5.44
CA ASP A 712 25.99 -6.13 -6.68
C ASP A 712 27.42 -5.65 -6.43
N ASP A 713 27.57 -4.60 -5.60
CA ASP A 713 28.85 -4.04 -5.19
C ASP A 713 29.77 -5.09 -4.53
N ALA A 714 29.20 -5.93 -3.66
CA ALA A 714 29.92 -6.99 -2.96
C ALA A 714 30.37 -8.09 -3.92
N ILE A 715 29.53 -8.49 -4.89
CA ILE A 715 29.87 -9.50 -5.90
C ILE A 715 30.99 -9.01 -6.80
N HIS A 716 30.89 -7.78 -7.32
CA HIS A 716 31.94 -7.17 -8.15
C HIS A 716 33.27 -7.12 -7.40
N PHE A 717 33.25 -6.74 -6.12
CA PHE A 717 34.43 -6.72 -5.28
C PHE A 717 35.01 -8.13 -5.07
N LEU A 718 34.18 -9.10 -4.64
CA LEU A 718 34.61 -10.45 -4.27
C LEU A 718 35.09 -11.27 -5.48
N ILE A 719 34.50 -11.11 -6.67
CA ILE A 719 35.00 -11.75 -7.89
C ILE A 719 36.41 -11.25 -8.21
N ARG A 720 36.64 -9.94 -8.12
CA ARG A 720 37.96 -9.34 -8.41
C ARG A 720 38.99 -9.74 -7.35
N TYR A 721 38.62 -9.74 -6.08
CA TYR A 721 39.47 -10.25 -4.99
C TYR A 721 39.81 -11.73 -5.21
N ARG A 722 38.82 -12.57 -5.51
CA ARG A 722 39.01 -14.02 -5.73
C ARG A 722 39.91 -14.31 -6.93
N ASN A 723 39.79 -13.56 -8.01
CA ASN A 723 40.61 -13.76 -9.20
C ASN A 723 42.10 -13.48 -8.93
N LYS A 724 42.44 -12.74 -7.87
CA LYS A 724 43.83 -12.47 -7.46
C LYS A 724 44.37 -13.47 -6.43
N LEU A 725 43.51 -14.28 -5.82
CA LEU A 725 43.93 -15.30 -4.86
C LEU A 725 44.68 -16.46 -5.56
N GLY A 726 45.87 -16.76 -5.06
CA GLY A 726 46.69 -17.89 -5.50
C GLY A 726 47.58 -17.61 -6.71
N ILE A 727 47.61 -16.38 -7.23
CA ILE A 727 48.51 -16.01 -8.34
C ILE A 727 49.94 -15.74 -7.82
N ASP A 728 50.09 -15.10 -6.65
CA ASP A 728 51.40 -14.76 -6.05
C ASP A 728 51.39 -14.91 -4.51
N ASN A 729 52.56 -14.91 -3.88
CA ASN A 729 52.75 -14.94 -2.41
C ASN A 729 52.42 -13.61 -1.69
N ARG A 730 51.51 -12.80 -2.27
CA ARG A 730 51.18 -11.45 -1.78
C ARG A 730 50.33 -11.49 -0.51
N SER A 731 50.52 -10.51 0.37
CA SER A 731 49.72 -10.39 1.61
C SER A 731 48.26 -10.06 1.31
N VAL A 732 47.34 -10.52 2.17
CA VAL A 732 45.90 -10.22 2.06
C VAL A 732 45.65 -8.71 2.08
N GLU A 733 46.41 -7.96 2.87
CA GLU A 733 46.35 -6.49 2.90
C GLU A 733 46.70 -5.85 1.55
N SER A 734 47.71 -6.37 0.85
CA SER A 734 48.08 -5.87 -0.47
C SER A 734 47.00 -6.19 -1.51
N LEU A 735 46.44 -7.41 -1.47
CA LEU A 735 45.39 -7.84 -2.39
C LEU A 735 44.12 -7.02 -2.20
N LEU A 736 43.67 -6.81 -0.96
CA LEU A 736 42.51 -5.99 -0.65
C LEU A 736 42.69 -4.53 -1.11
N SER A 737 43.88 -3.96 -0.90
CA SER A 737 44.20 -2.60 -1.33
C SER A 737 44.08 -2.42 -2.84
N GLU A 738 44.63 -3.38 -3.59
CA GLU A 738 44.58 -3.34 -5.04
C GLU A 738 43.15 -3.56 -5.56
N THR A 739 42.38 -4.44 -4.93
CA THR A 739 40.96 -4.62 -5.24
C THR A 739 40.19 -3.32 -5.03
N ILE A 740 40.34 -2.65 -3.88
CA ILE A 740 39.68 -1.35 -3.60
C ILE A 740 40.01 -0.32 -4.69
N ARG A 741 41.28 -0.23 -5.10
CA ARG A 741 41.72 0.73 -6.13
C ARG A 741 41.13 0.47 -7.51
N GLU A 742 40.89 -0.79 -7.86
CA GLU A 742 40.30 -1.17 -9.14
C GLU A 742 38.77 -1.11 -9.16
N THR A 743 38.11 -1.60 -8.11
CA THR A 743 36.64 -1.74 -8.07
C THR A 743 35.94 -0.55 -7.43
N GLY A 744 36.63 0.23 -6.60
CA GLY A 744 36.01 1.30 -5.81
C GLY A 744 35.38 2.40 -6.67
N ARG A 745 35.99 2.78 -7.80
CA ARG A 745 35.43 3.83 -8.66
C ARG A 745 34.15 3.37 -9.38
N PRO A 746 34.11 2.20 -10.06
CA PRO A 746 32.87 1.65 -10.60
C PRO A 746 31.76 1.53 -9.56
N ILE A 747 32.07 0.97 -8.38
CA ILE A 747 31.11 0.81 -7.26
C ILE A 747 30.53 2.17 -6.83
N ILE A 748 31.38 3.16 -6.53
CA ILE A 748 30.88 4.49 -6.10
C ILE A 748 30.00 5.14 -7.17
N LEU A 749 30.35 5.00 -8.44
CA LEU A 749 29.58 5.59 -9.54
C LEU A 749 28.20 4.94 -9.72
N THR A 750 28.12 3.62 -9.65
CA THR A 750 26.85 2.89 -9.77
C THR A 750 25.95 3.20 -8.59
N THR A 751 26.47 3.15 -7.36
CA THR A 751 25.68 3.48 -6.16
C THR A 751 25.21 4.92 -6.19
N LEU A 752 26.08 5.90 -6.47
CA LEU A 752 25.67 7.32 -6.52
C LEU A 752 24.65 7.59 -7.62
N SER A 753 24.73 6.89 -8.75
CA SER A 753 23.72 6.98 -9.81
C SER A 753 22.36 6.49 -9.34
N ILE A 754 22.32 5.32 -8.69
CA ILE A 754 21.06 4.75 -8.20
C ILE A 754 20.49 5.64 -7.09
N VAL A 755 21.32 6.07 -6.14
CA VAL A 755 20.94 6.98 -5.04
C VAL A 755 20.42 8.31 -5.58
N GLY A 756 21.07 8.88 -6.59
CA GLY A 756 20.60 10.12 -7.21
C GLY A 756 19.24 9.96 -7.88
N GLY A 757 18.97 8.82 -8.53
CA GLY A 757 17.65 8.47 -9.06
C GLY A 757 16.61 8.27 -7.97
N MET A 758 16.93 7.50 -6.92
CA MET A 758 16.01 7.24 -5.79
C MET A 758 15.71 8.49 -4.97
N MET A 759 16.66 9.43 -4.85
CA MET A 759 16.43 10.72 -4.20
C MET A 759 15.36 11.57 -4.90
N MET A 760 15.08 11.33 -6.19
CA MET A 760 14.00 12.03 -6.89
C MET A 760 12.62 11.68 -6.34
N PHE A 761 12.48 10.56 -5.63
CA PHE A 761 11.22 10.20 -4.99
C PHE A 761 10.89 11.13 -3.81
N LEU A 762 11.84 11.91 -3.29
CA LEU A 762 11.55 12.93 -2.27
C LEU A 762 10.56 14.01 -2.77
N PHE A 763 10.43 14.16 -4.09
CA PHE A 763 9.48 15.07 -4.73
C PHE A 763 8.10 14.46 -4.97
N ALA A 764 7.87 13.19 -4.61
CA ALA A 764 6.55 12.57 -4.71
C ALA A 764 5.56 13.26 -3.79
N SER A 765 4.32 13.41 -4.25
CA SER A 765 3.22 13.90 -3.43
C SER A 765 2.81 12.85 -2.40
N TYR A 766 2.85 11.58 -2.81
CA TYR A 766 2.49 10.45 -1.98
C TYR A 766 3.61 10.07 -1.00
N THR A 767 3.30 10.15 0.30
CA THR A 767 4.31 10.03 1.37
C THR A 767 5.10 8.70 1.38
N PRO A 768 4.45 7.52 1.25
CA PRO A 768 5.15 6.23 1.16
C PRO A 768 6.22 6.16 0.07
N VAL A 769 5.98 6.77 -1.11
CA VAL A 769 6.96 6.79 -2.20
C VAL A 769 8.20 7.60 -1.81
N ARG A 770 8.02 8.74 -1.11
CA ARG A 770 9.15 9.53 -0.59
C ARG A 770 9.99 8.73 0.39
N TYR A 771 9.33 8.06 1.35
CA TYR A 771 10.01 7.23 2.34
C TYR A 771 10.77 6.11 1.68
N PHE A 772 10.12 5.38 0.76
CA PHE A 772 10.76 4.30 0.03
C PHE A 772 12.03 4.74 -0.71
N GLY A 773 12.00 5.87 -1.42
CA GLY A 773 13.20 6.42 -2.08
C GLY A 773 14.31 6.79 -1.10
N SER A 774 13.96 7.41 0.04
CA SER A 774 14.94 7.74 1.09
C SER A 774 15.58 6.50 1.72
N LEU A 775 14.78 5.48 2.03
CA LEU A 775 15.22 4.22 2.60
C LEU A 775 16.10 3.46 1.62
N MET A 776 15.72 3.38 0.35
CA MET A 776 16.54 2.74 -0.67
C MET A 776 17.87 3.47 -0.87
N SER A 777 17.88 4.80 -0.90
CA SER A 777 19.12 5.58 -0.99
C SER A 777 20.06 5.31 0.18
N ILE A 778 19.56 5.33 1.42
CA ILE A 778 20.38 5.12 2.61
C ILE A 778 20.88 3.67 2.69
N ALA A 779 20.02 2.69 2.39
CA ALA A 779 20.41 1.29 2.37
C ALA A 779 21.53 1.03 1.36
N LEU A 780 21.39 1.53 0.13
CA LEU A 780 22.40 1.34 -0.92
C LEU A 780 23.70 2.09 -0.63
N LEU A 781 23.64 3.31 -0.09
CA LEU A 781 24.83 4.02 0.39
C LEU A 781 25.55 3.22 1.49
N ASN A 782 24.81 2.67 2.45
CA ASN A 782 25.38 1.88 3.52
C ASN A 782 25.93 0.54 3.00
N CYS A 783 25.30 -0.11 2.03
CA CYS A 783 25.83 -1.29 1.34
C CYS A 783 27.16 -0.97 0.65
N MET A 784 27.25 0.15 -0.08
CA MET A 784 28.48 0.61 -0.74
C MET A 784 29.59 0.90 0.28
N LEU A 785 29.28 1.67 1.32
CA LEU A 785 30.23 1.99 2.38
C LEU A 785 30.71 0.73 3.11
N SER A 786 29.80 -0.19 3.41
CA SER A 786 30.14 -1.45 4.08
C SER A 786 30.97 -2.37 3.17
N THR A 787 30.69 -2.39 1.86
CA THR A 787 31.50 -3.11 0.85
C THR A 787 32.94 -2.58 0.79
N LEU A 788 33.13 -1.26 0.86
CA LEU A 788 34.45 -0.65 0.75
C LEU A 788 35.22 -0.55 2.07
N LEU A 789 34.52 -0.48 3.21
CA LEU A 789 35.12 -0.23 4.53
C LEU A 789 35.06 -1.44 5.46
N ILE A 790 33.87 -2.01 5.67
CA ILE A 790 33.62 -3.05 6.67
C ILE A 790 34.07 -4.41 6.15
N MET A 791 33.63 -4.81 4.94
CA MET A 791 33.93 -6.13 4.38
C MET A 791 35.45 -6.41 4.28
N PRO A 792 36.31 -5.50 3.75
CA PRO A 792 37.75 -5.71 3.73
C PRO A 792 38.35 -5.81 5.14
N SER A 793 37.82 -5.06 6.09
CA SER A 793 38.24 -5.08 7.51
C SER A 793 37.90 -6.43 8.16
N VAL A 794 36.73 -7.00 7.87
CA VAL A 794 36.33 -8.32 8.35
C VAL A 794 37.17 -9.42 7.71
N ILE A 795 37.42 -9.38 6.39
CA ILE A 795 38.30 -10.34 5.71
C ILE A 795 39.71 -10.32 6.35
N ARG A 796 40.23 -9.12 6.66
CA ARG A 796 41.51 -8.96 7.36
C ARG A 796 41.49 -9.57 8.76
N LEU A 797 40.43 -9.33 9.54
CA LEU A 797 40.26 -9.89 10.88
C LEU A 797 40.25 -11.42 10.85
N VAL A 798 39.40 -12.00 10.00
CA VAL A 798 39.27 -13.47 9.87
C VAL A 798 40.60 -14.09 9.46
N THR A 799 41.31 -13.49 8.52
CA THR A 799 42.64 -13.97 8.10
C THR A 799 43.65 -13.94 9.26
N ARG A 800 43.65 -12.88 10.08
CA ARG A 800 44.52 -12.78 11.26
C ARG A 800 44.20 -13.84 12.31
N ILE A 801 42.92 -14.11 12.55
CA ILE A 801 42.47 -15.16 13.46
C ILE A 801 42.90 -16.54 12.94
N GLN A 802 42.65 -16.84 11.67
CA GLN A 802 43.07 -18.11 11.05
C GLN A 802 44.57 -18.36 11.18
N ARG A 803 45.40 -17.33 10.92
CA ARG A 803 46.86 -17.42 11.11
C ARG A 803 47.26 -17.65 12.56
N ARG A 804 46.57 -17.02 13.52
CA ARG A 804 46.85 -17.17 14.96
C ARG A 804 46.54 -18.58 15.47
N PHE A 805 45.52 -19.23 14.91
CA PHE A 805 45.08 -20.58 15.30
C PHE A 805 45.57 -21.70 14.37
N GLY A 806 46.47 -21.42 13.43
CA GLY A 806 47.02 -22.43 12.50
C GLY A 806 45.99 -23.06 11.55
N LEU A 807 44.85 -22.42 11.33
CA LEU A 807 43.81 -22.91 10.41
C LEU A 807 44.20 -22.57 8.97
N GLN A 808 43.99 -23.51 8.04
CA GLN A 808 44.22 -23.28 6.60
C GLN A 808 43.51 -22.01 6.13
N THR A 809 44.28 -21.08 5.57
CA THR A 809 43.74 -19.84 5.04
C THR A 809 43.08 -20.07 3.67
N ALA A 810 42.22 -19.15 3.23
CA ALA A 810 41.65 -19.21 1.86
C ALA A 810 42.74 -19.19 0.76
N THR A 811 43.93 -18.69 1.09
CA THR A 811 45.15 -18.76 0.27
C THR A 811 45.81 -20.14 0.24
N ASP A 812 45.65 -20.96 1.29
CA ASP A 812 46.25 -22.30 1.38
C ASP A 812 45.42 -23.37 0.67
N ARG A 813 44.10 -23.24 0.58
CA ARG A 813 43.20 -24.21 -0.09
C ARG A 813 43.31 -24.28 -1.62
N ARG A 814 44.16 -23.45 -2.23
CA ARG A 814 44.31 -23.33 -3.70
C ARG A 814 45.74 -23.58 -4.20
N LYS A 815 46.70 -23.78 -3.28
CA LYS A 815 47.90 -24.58 -3.57
C LYS A 815 47.49 -26.04 -3.52
#